data_AF-A0AAV8ET04-F1
#
_entry.id   AF-A0AAV8ET04-F1
#
_cell.length_a   1.000
_cell.length_b   1.000
_cell.length_c   1.000
_cell.angle_alpha   90.00
_cell.angle_beta   90.00
_cell.angle_gamma   90.00
#
_symmetry.space_group_name_H-M   'P 1'
#
loop_
_entity.id
_entity.type
_entity.pdbx_description
1 polymer ?
#
loop_
_entity_poly.entity_id
_entity_poly.type
_entity_poly.pdbx_seq_one_letter_code
_entity_poly.pdbx_strand_id
1 'polypeptide(L)'
;MDENRALDRENGDEEMVEVSQIRRAITNNEEPGSEIIFIERVFEQKPVPTWREQLTVRAFVVSFFLSILFSIIVMKLNLTTGVIPSLNVSAGLLGFFFVKTWTTALERTGLLRQPFTRQENTVIQTCTVAAYDIAFSGGFASYLLGMSEIAANQSTEANTPADIKNPALGWIIGFLFLVSFLGLFALVALRKIMVIDYKLIYPSGTATAHLINGFHTPEGSEIAKKQVKTLGKYFLFSFLWGFFKWFYTAEDSCGFQAFPTLGLKAYDNSFYFDFSTTYMGVGMICPYIVNASMLIGAIISWGIMWPLIGNREGSWYPRGLKSNDLHGLEGYKVFIAIALILGDGLYNFVKVVARTLPSLISTLRSKINLKTLPIQDNNNTDTSIATSYDDEQRTKYFLKDQIPKSVAIAGYIVLAIISIIVLPHIFHPLKWYYILVIYITAPVLGFCNAYGAGLTDWSLASTYGKLFIFIIGAWAGSNGGVLAGLAACGVMMSIVTTSCDLMQDFRTGYMTLSSPKAMFISQVIGTGMGCIIAPCVFWLFYKAFKDIGIPGSQYPAPYAIIYRNIAILGVDGFSSLPKNCLVLCYITFAAAVLINLARDLAPKKIARFIPIPMAMAIPFYLGAYFTIDMCVGSLILFIWECIDKTKAKIFGPAVASGLICGEGLWSLPQSILALAKVNPPICMRFLSRKDNSRVDTFLST
;
A
#
# COMPACT_ATOMS: atom_id res chain seq x y z
N MET A 1 -0.72 -30.81 -43.66
CA MET A 1 0.31 -29.76 -43.47
C MET A 1 0.03 -28.54 -44.35
N ASP A 2 -0.70 -28.68 -45.46
CA ASP A 2 -1.05 -27.57 -46.35
C ASP A 2 -2.30 -26.75 -45.93
N GLU A 3 -3.20 -27.29 -45.10
CA GLU A 3 -4.38 -26.58 -44.59
C GLU A 3 -4.03 -25.48 -43.55
N ASN A 4 -3.06 -25.73 -42.66
CA ASN A 4 -2.59 -24.71 -41.71
C ASN A 4 -1.83 -23.56 -42.41
N ARG A 5 -1.21 -23.82 -43.55
CA ARG A 5 -0.56 -22.77 -44.37
C ARG A 5 -1.56 -21.91 -45.14
N ALA A 6 -2.77 -22.40 -45.39
CA ALA A 6 -3.84 -21.62 -46.00
C ALA A 6 -4.49 -20.68 -44.96
N LEU A 7 -4.73 -21.16 -43.73
CA LEU A 7 -5.24 -20.35 -42.62
C LEU A 7 -4.26 -19.25 -42.16
N ASP A 8 -2.95 -19.53 -42.15
CA ASP A 8 -1.93 -18.51 -41.83
C ASP A 8 -1.76 -17.47 -42.94
N ARG A 9 -2.09 -17.82 -44.19
CA ARG A 9 -2.10 -16.88 -45.33
C ARG A 9 -3.37 -16.03 -45.34
N GLU A 10 -4.54 -16.60 -45.06
CA GLU A 10 -5.78 -15.83 -44.92
C GLU A 10 -5.72 -14.84 -43.74
N ASN A 11 -5.19 -15.25 -42.59
CA ASN A 11 -5.01 -14.32 -41.44
C ASN A 11 -3.96 -13.23 -41.72
N GLY A 12 -2.89 -13.55 -42.46
CA GLY A 12 -1.86 -12.58 -42.85
C GLY A 12 -2.32 -11.61 -43.94
N ASP A 13 -3.19 -12.06 -44.85
CA ASP A 13 -3.80 -11.24 -45.90
C ASP A 13 -4.93 -10.36 -45.33
N GLU A 14 -5.70 -10.82 -44.32
CA GLU A 14 -6.63 -9.97 -43.56
C GLU A 14 -5.90 -8.88 -42.77
N GLU A 15 -4.80 -9.20 -42.07
CA GLU A 15 -3.96 -8.20 -41.37
C GLU A 15 -3.34 -7.19 -42.37
N MET A 16 -2.88 -7.64 -43.54
CA MET A 16 -2.33 -6.73 -44.57
C MET A 16 -3.39 -5.86 -45.23
N VAL A 17 -4.60 -6.39 -45.46
CA VAL A 17 -5.72 -5.62 -46.02
C VAL A 17 -6.20 -4.59 -44.99
N GLU A 18 -6.25 -4.94 -43.70
CA GLU A 18 -6.60 -4.01 -42.59
C GLU A 18 -5.52 -2.92 -42.42
N VAL A 19 -4.23 -3.27 -42.52
CA VAL A 19 -3.12 -2.29 -42.54
C VAL A 19 -3.15 -1.40 -43.79
N SER A 20 -3.57 -1.93 -44.95
CA SER A 20 -3.71 -1.15 -46.18
C SER A 20 -4.92 -0.20 -46.17
N GLN A 21 -6.01 -0.58 -45.49
CA GLN A 21 -7.18 0.27 -45.27
C GLN A 21 -6.86 1.39 -44.28
N ILE A 22 -6.11 1.10 -43.21
CA ILE A 22 -5.53 2.11 -42.31
C ILE A 22 -4.59 3.05 -43.08
N ARG A 23 -3.78 2.52 -44.00
CA ARG A 23 -2.86 3.34 -44.83
C ARG A 23 -3.58 4.19 -45.88
N ARG A 24 -4.68 3.71 -46.46
CA ARG A 24 -5.54 4.48 -47.40
C ARG A 24 -6.36 5.57 -46.69
N ALA A 25 -6.81 5.32 -45.46
CA ALA A 25 -7.41 6.36 -44.62
C ALA A 25 -6.42 7.48 -44.27
N ILE A 26 -5.11 7.19 -44.27
CA ILE A 26 -4.03 8.16 -44.04
C ILE A 26 -3.64 8.95 -45.31
N THR A 27 -4.00 8.49 -46.51
CA THR A 27 -3.58 9.14 -47.78
C THR A 27 -4.60 10.11 -48.36
N ASN A 28 -5.87 10.02 -47.96
CA ASN A 28 -6.87 11.03 -48.26
C ASN A 28 -6.81 12.10 -47.16
N ASN A 29 -6.52 13.35 -47.52
CA ASN A 29 -6.32 14.52 -46.64
C ASN A 29 -7.54 14.87 -45.73
N GLU A 30 -7.95 13.97 -44.85
CA GLU A 30 -8.65 14.27 -43.62
C GLU A 30 -7.63 14.03 -42.50
N GLU A 31 -7.11 15.09 -41.88
CA GLU A 31 -6.24 14.96 -40.71
C GLU A 31 -6.95 14.12 -39.63
N PRO A 32 -6.50 12.88 -39.31
CA PRO A 32 -6.92 12.25 -38.09
C PRO A 32 -5.93 12.75 -37.04
N GLY A 33 -6.27 13.87 -36.41
CA GLY A 33 -5.65 14.24 -35.15
C GLY A 33 -5.59 13.00 -34.27
N SER A 34 -4.41 12.67 -33.76
CA SER A 34 -4.22 11.55 -32.84
C SER A 34 -5.23 11.65 -31.70
N GLU A 35 -6.34 10.93 -31.79
CA GLU A 35 -7.36 10.94 -30.74
C GLU A 35 -6.78 10.23 -29.52
N ILE A 36 -6.13 11.00 -28.67
CA ILE A 36 -5.87 10.62 -27.29
C ILE A 36 -7.24 10.33 -26.68
N ILE A 37 -7.51 9.06 -26.41
CA ILE A 37 -8.79 8.64 -25.84
C ILE A 37 -8.86 9.13 -24.41
N PHE A 38 -9.88 9.92 -24.17
CA PHE A 38 -10.26 10.40 -22.86
C PHE A 38 -11.29 9.40 -22.31
N ILE A 39 -10.93 8.66 -21.24
CA ILE A 39 -11.84 7.72 -20.58
C ILE A 39 -13.15 8.43 -20.23
N GLU A 40 -13.08 9.68 -19.78
CA GLU A 40 -14.26 10.44 -19.40
C GLU A 40 -15.16 10.80 -20.60
N ARG A 41 -14.65 10.88 -21.84
CA ARG A 41 -15.50 11.01 -23.03
C ARG A 41 -16.33 9.76 -23.27
N VAL A 42 -15.78 8.57 -23.01
CA VAL A 42 -16.50 7.30 -23.14
C VAL A 42 -17.70 7.24 -22.20
N PHE A 43 -17.64 7.93 -21.06
CA PHE A 43 -18.71 8.00 -20.06
C PHE A 43 -19.56 9.26 -20.14
N GLU A 44 -19.35 10.16 -21.11
CA GLU A 44 -20.01 11.48 -21.18
C GLU A 44 -21.54 11.39 -21.24
N GLN A 45 -22.07 10.36 -21.89
CA GLN A 45 -23.50 10.12 -22.01
C GLN A 45 -24.14 9.51 -20.75
N LYS A 46 -23.34 9.04 -19.77
CA LYS A 46 -23.85 8.47 -18.51
C LYS A 46 -23.77 9.52 -17.40
N PRO A 47 -24.91 9.91 -16.78
CA PRO A 47 -24.87 10.88 -15.70
C PRO A 47 -24.13 10.31 -14.48
N VAL A 48 -23.26 11.12 -13.89
CA VAL A 48 -22.58 10.76 -12.63
C VAL A 48 -23.58 10.95 -11.48
N PRO A 49 -23.90 9.90 -10.70
CA PRO A 49 -24.85 10.01 -9.59
C PRO A 49 -24.34 10.97 -8.51
N THR A 50 -25.26 11.60 -7.79
CA THR A 50 -24.90 12.45 -6.64
C THR A 50 -24.24 11.62 -5.54
N TRP A 51 -23.47 12.26 -4.65
CA TRP A 51 -22.74 11.55 -3.60
C TRP A 51 -23.62 10.65 -2.71
N ARG A 52 -24.90 11.00 -2.52
CA ARG A 52 -25.86 10.19 -1.75
C ARG A 52 -26.31 8.96 -2.51
N GLU A 53 -26.52 9.10 -3.82
CA GLU A 53 -26.95 8.00 -4.70
C GLU A 53 -25.81 7.00 -4.99
N GLN A 54 -24.56 7.41 -4.77
CA GLN A 54 -23.40 6.51 -4.79
C GLN A 54 -23.41 5.55 -3.58
N LEU A 55 -24.04 5.95 -2.47
CA LEU A 55 -24.11 5.18 -1.21
C LEU A 55 -25.40 4.36 -1.19
N THR A 56 -25.34 3.14 -1.72
CA THR A 56 -26.51 2.26 -1.78
C THR A 56 -26.51 1.25 -0.63
N VAL A 57 -27.69 0.82 -0.18
CA VAL A 57 -27.81 -0.23 0.84
C VAL A 57 -27.20 -1.55 0.34
N ARG A 58 -27.43 -1.90 -0.94
CA ARG A 58 -26.87 -3.13 -1.54
C ARG A 58 -25.35 -3.11 -1.55
N ALA A 59 -24.72 -1.95 -1.78
CA ALA A 59 -23.27 -1.81 -1.69
C ALA A 59 -22.77 -2.18 -0.29
N PHE A 60 -23.37 -1.62 0.76
CA PHE A 60 -22.95 -1.92 2.14
C PHE A 60 -23.24 -3.36 2.56
N VAL A 61 -24.33 -3.97 2.10
CA VAL A 61 -24.61 -5.39 2.35
C VAL A 61 -23.55 -6.28 1.72
N VAL A 62 -23.20 -6.03 0.44
CA VAL A 62 -22.13 -6.78 -0.23
C VAL A 62 -20.78 -6.54 0.45
N SER A 63 -20.47 -5.28 0.79
CA SER A 63 -19.27 -4.94 1.54
C SER A 63 -19.21 -5.70 2.87
N PHE A 64 -20.30 -5.83 3.61
CA PHE A 64 -20.31 -6.58 4.88
C PHE A 64 -19.89 -8.03 4.74
N PHE A 65 -20.45 -8.75 3.77
CA PHE A 65 -20.06 -10.15 3.54
C PHE A 65 -18.62 -10.27 3.03
N LEU A 66 -18.20 -9.38 2.13
CA LEU A 66 -16.82 -9.35 1.65
C LEU A 66 -15.83 -9.01 2.78
N SER A 67 -16.18 -8.08 3.67
CA SER A 67 -15.36 -7.71 4.83
C SER A 67 -15.14 -8.89 5.77
N ILE A 68 -16.15 -9.73 6.00
CA ILE A 68 -15.99 -10.96 6.81
C ILE A 68 -15.01 -11.91 6.10
N LEU A 69 -15.24 -12.19 4.82
CA LEU A 69 -14.40 -13.10 4.03
C LEU A 69 -12.93 -12.65 4.04
N PHE A 70 -12.68 -11.38 3.70
CA PHE A 70 -11.33 -10.85 3.64
C PHE A 70 -10.69 -10.72 5.02
N SER A 71 -11.44 -10.38 6.07
CA SER A 71 -10.90 -10.33 7.43
C SER A 71 -10.42 -11.71 7.91
N ILE A 72 -11.12 -12.80 7.57
CA ILE A 72 -10.67 -14.16 7.88
C ILE A 72 -9.36 -14.49 7.17
N ILE A 73 -9.25 -14.13 5.90
CA ILE A 73 -8.07 -14.36 5.08
C ILE A 73 -6.88 -13.58 5.61
N VAL A 74 -7.06 -12.27 5.80
CA VAL A 74 -6.02 -11.37 6.32
C VAL A 74 -5.60 -11.78 7.71
N MET A 75 -6.53 -12.12 8.61
CA MET A 75 -6.20 -12.59 9.96
C MET A 75 -5.32 -13.84 9.92
N LYS A 76 -5.68 -14.82 9.08
CA LYS A 76 -4.91 -16.05 8.95
C LYS A 76 -3.50 -15.77 8.42
N LEU A 77 -3.37 -14.99 7.35
CA LEU A 77 -2.08 -14.60 6.79
C LEU A 77 -1.23 -13.84 7.82
N ASN A 78 -1.85 -12.93 8.58
CA ASN A 78 -1.19 -12.17 9.63
C ASN A 78 -0.61 -13.09 10.72
N LEU A 79 -1.40 -14.07 11.16
CA LEU A 79 -1.01 -15.04 12.20
C LEU A 79 0.02 -16.09 11.72
N THR A 80 0.13 -16.37 10.42
CA THR A 80 1.08 -17.36 9.88
C THR A 80 2.37 -16.73 9.35
N THR A 81 2.26 -15.81 8.40
CA THR A 81 3.42 -15.23 7.68
C THR A 81 3.66 -13.77 8.06
N GLY A 82 2.62 -13.06 8.51
CA GLY A 82 2.63 -11.63 8.81
C GLY A 82 2.86 -10.72 7.60
N VAL A 83 2.81 -11.28 6.38
CA VAL A 83 2.86 -10.54 5.12
C VAL A 83 1.50 -10.68 4.45
N ILE A 84 0.88 -9.54 4.11
CA ILE A 84 -0.44 -9.49 3.51
C ILE A 84 -0.34 -8.87 2.12
N PRO A 85 -0.79 -9.58 1.07
CA PRO A 85 -0.87 -9.01 -0.27
C PRO A 85 -1.98 -7.95 -0.33
N SER A 86 -1.87 -7.03 -1.29
CA SER A 86 -2.94 -6.04 -1.55
C SER A 86 -4.19 -6.75 -2.07
N LEU A 87 -5.31 -6.62 -1.36
CA LEU A 87 -6.60 -7.24 -1.72
C LEU A 87 -7.59 -6.22 -2.32
N ASN A 88 -7.16 -4.99 -2.59
CA ASN A 88 -8.01 -3.91 -3.10
C ASN A 88 -8.68 -4.26 -4.43
N VAL A 89 -7.90 -4.85 -5.34
CA VAL A 89 -8.37 -5.35 -6.63
C VAL A 89 -9.44 -6.43 -6.43
N SER A 90 -9.14 -7.41 -5.59
CA SER A 90 -10.04 -8.53 -5.28
C SER A 90 -11.37 -8.03 -4.72
N ALA A 91 -11.34 -7.01 -3.86
CA ALA A 91 -12.53 -6.35 -3.34
C ALA A 91 -13.36 -5.68 -4.45
N GLY A 92 -12.72 -4.95 -5.38
CA GLY A 92 -13.42 -4.33 -6.51
C GLY A 92 -14.00 -5.31 -7.53
N LEU A 93 -13.32 -6.43 -7.81
CA LEU A 93 -13.82 -7.47 -8.70
C LEU A 93 -14.98 -8.26 -8.09
N LEU A 94 -14.83 -8.74 -6.86
CA LEU A 94 -15.90 -9.48 -6.19
C LEU A 94 -17.09 -8.57 -5.92
N GLY A 95 -16.85 -7.31 -5.56
CA GLY A 95 -17.89 -6.28 -5.45
C GLY A 95 -18.70 -6.15 -6.73
N PHE A 96 -18.02 -6.07 -7.88
CA PHE A 96 -18.68 -6.07 -9.19
C PHE A 96 -19.52 -7.34 -9.41
N PHE A 97 -18.93 -8.52 -9.19
CA PHE A 97 -19.60 -9.81 -9.43
C PHE A 97 -20.86 -9.98 -8.58
N PHE A 98 -20.78 -9.70 -7.27
CA PHE A 98 -21.90 -9.87 -6.36
C PHE A 98 -23.02 -8.85 -6.64
N VAL A 99 -22.69 -7.58 -6.87
CA VAL A 99 -23.72 -6.58 -7.18
C VAL A 99 -24.31 -6.80 -8.56
N LYS A 100 -23.51 -7.17 -9.58
CA LYS A 100 -24.05 -7.47 -10.90
C LYS A 100 -25.01 -8.66 -10.86
N THR A 101 -24.67 -9.71 -10.10
CA THR A 101 -25.57 -10.85 -9.86
C THR A 101 -26.84 -10.40 -9.14
N TRP A 102 -26.72 -9.59 -8.09
CA TRP A 102 -27.84 -9.02 -7.34
C TRP A 102 -28.76 -8.16 -8.23
N THR A 103 -28.22 -7.27 -9.05
CA THR A 103 -29.01 -6.41 -9.93
C THR A 103 -29.68 -7.20 -11.04
N THR A 104 -29.00 -8.22 -11.61
CA THR A 104 -29.59 -9.08 -12.64
C THR A 104 -30.77 -9.89 -12.07
N ALA A 105 -30.68 -10.34 -10.82
CA ALA A 105 -31.79 -10.99 -10.13
C ALA A 105 -32.97 -10.03 -9.86
N LEU A 106 -32.68 -8.77 -9.48
CA LEU A 106 -33.71 -7.74 -9.29
C LEU A 106 -34.35 -7.28 -10.61
N GLU A 107 -33.59 -7.23 -11.70
CA GLU A 107 -34.12 -6.94 -13.04
C GLU A 107 -35.16 -7.99 -13.44
N ARG A 108 -34.89 -9.27 -13.19
CA ARG A 108 -35.84 -10.38 -13.46
C ARG A 108 -37.14 -10.29 -12.64
N THR A 109 -37.12 -9.61 -11.49
CA THR A 109 -38.29 -9.42 -10.63
C THR A 109 -38.97 -8.06 -10.81
N GLY A 110 -38.46 -7.20 -11.71
CA GLY A 110 -38.98 -5.85 -11.93
C GLY A 110 -38.75 -4.87 -10.79
N LEU A 111 -37.95 -5.24 -9.77
CA LEU A 111 -37.71 -4.44 -8.57
C LEU A 111 -36.44 -3.58 -8.64
N LEU A 112 -35.75 -3.55 -9.78
CA LEU A 112 -34.54 -2.74 -9.94
C LEU A 112 -34.89 -1.25 -9.98
N ARG A 113 -34.54 -0.52 -8.92
CA ARG A 113 -34.77 0.94 -8.82
C ARG A 113 -33.63 1.80 -9.38
N GLN A 114 -32.38 1.30 -9.33
CA GLN A 114 -31.19 2.07 -9.71
C GLN A 114 -30.16 1.17 -10.41
N PRO A 115 -29.58 1.60 -11.55
CA PRO A 115 -28.55 0.83 -12.26
C PRO A 115 -27.25 0.75 -11.44
N PHE A 116 -26.46 -0.30 -11.68
CA PHE A 116 -25.16 -0.45 -11.04
C PHE A 116 -24.11 0.43 -11.73
N THR A 117 -23.49 1.32 -10.96
CA THR A 117 -22.55 2.34 -11.47
C THR A 117 -21.12 2.05 -11.04
N ARG A 118 -20.14 2.62 -11.76
CA ARG A 118 -18.72 2.51 -11.38
C ARG A 118 -18.44 3.11 -10.01
N GLN A 119 -19.15 4.19 -9.64
CA GLN A 119 -18.99 4.86 -8.36
C GLN A 119 -19.49 4.00 -7.20
N GLU A 120 -20.61 3.29 -7.40
CA GLU A 120 -21.11 2.31 -6.44
C GLU A 120 -20.11 1.16 -6.24
N ASN A 121 -19.47 0.68 -7.31
CA ASN A 121 -18.43 -0.34 -7.21
C ASN A 121 -17.20 0.17 -6.44
N THR A 122 -16.79 1.41 -6.67
CA THR A 122 -15.72 2.05 -5.88
C THR A 122 -16.11 2.16 -4.41
N VAL A 123 -17.36 2.53 -4.09
CA VAL A 123 -17.88 2.54 -2.71
C VAL A 123 -17.73 1.16 -2.04
N ILE A 124 -18.03 0.08 -2.76
CA ILE A 124 -17.90 -1.29 -2.24
C ILE A 124 -16.45 -1.63 -1.96
N GLN A 125 -15.56 -1.34 -2.89
CA GLN A 125 -14.12 -1.57 -2.72
C GLN A 125 -13.58 -0.80 -1.52
N THR A 126 -13.83 0.51 -1.46
CA THR A 126 -13.42 1.39 -0.36
C THR A 126 -13.93 0.90 0.99
N CYS A 127 -15.23 0.58 1.11
CA CYS A 127 -15.81 0.09 2.36
C CYS A 127 -15.23 -1.28 2.77
N THR A 128 -14.99 -2.17 1.81
CA THR A 128 -14.45 -3.51 2.08
C THR A 128 -13.00 -3.43 2.53
N VAL A 129 -12.18 -2.63 1.86
CA VAL A 129 -10.77 -2.39 2.19
C VAL A 129 -10.63 -1.77 3.58
N ALA A 130 -11.38 -0.71 3.85
CA ALA A 130 -11.40 -0.05 5.16
C ALA A 130 -11.71 -1.03 6.32
N ALA A 131 -12.56 -2.02 6.07
CA ALA A 131 -12.97 -2.99 7.08
C ALA A 131 -11.93 -4.10 7.29
N TYR A 132 -11.44 -4.73 6.22
CA TYR A 132 -10.49 -5.83 6.37
C TYR A 132 -9.10 -5.33 6.78
N ASP A 133 -8.72 -4.09 6.43
CA ASP A 133 -7.41 -3.56 6.82
C ASP A 133 -7.27 -3.48 8.35
N ILE A 134 -8.38 -3.32 9.08
CA ILE A 134 -8.36 -3.40 10.55
C ILE A 134 -7.84 -4.76 11.05
N ALA A 135 -8.03 -5.86 10.31
CA ALA A 135 -7.43 -7.16 10.64
C ALA A 135 -5.89 -7.17 10.54
N PHE A 136 -5.30 -6.22 9.81
CA PHE A 136 -3.87 -5.97 9.76
C PHE A 136 -3.44 -4.88 10.76
N SER A 137 -3.96 -3.66 10.60
CA SER A 137 -3.59 -2.48 11.38
C SER A 137 -3.97 -2.57 12.86
N GLY A 138 -4.96 -3.41 13.20
CA GLY A 138 -5.34 -3.76 14.57
C GLY A 138 -4.34 -4.61 15.34
N GLY A 139 -3.24 -5.03 14.70
CA GLY A 139 -2.08 -5.60 15.38
C GLY A 139 -2.26 -7.00 15.97
N PHE A 140 -3.26 -7.73 15.52
CA PHE A 140 -3.66 -9.03 16.07
C PHE A 140 -2.55 -10.10 16.05
N ALA A 141 -1.57 -10.01 15.15
CA ALA A 141 -0.40 -10.89 15.12
C ALA A 141 0.93 -10.18 15.46
N SER A 142 0.87 -8.93 15.89
CA SER A 142 2.02 -8.08 16.19
C SER A 142 1.88 -7.46 17.59
N TYR A 143 1.65 -6.15 17.70
CA TYR A 143 1.67 -5.45 18.98
C TYR A 143 0.60 -5.94 19.96
N LEU A 144 -0.57 -6.38 19.50
CA LEU A 144 -1.67 -6.80 20.37
C LEU A 144 -1.36 -8.15 21.03
N LEU A 145 -0.91 -9.14 20.26
CA LEU A 145 -0.44 -10.41 20.84
C LEU A 145 0.89 -10.23 21.60
N GLY A 146 1.72 -9.26 21.24
CA GLY A 146 2.94 -8.91 21.98
C GLY A 146 2.67 -8.44 23.42
N MET A 147 1.44 -7.98 23.72
CA MET A 147 1.01 -7.64 25.08
C MET A 147 0.59 -8.87 25.90
N SER A 148 0.36 -10.02 25.26
CA SER A 148 -0.18 -11.20 25.93
C SER A 148 0.84 -11.90 26.82
N GLU A 149 0.33 -12.65 27.79
CA GLU A 149 1.14 -13.51 28.66
C GLU A 149 1.88 -14.59 27.88
N ILE A 150 1.30 -15.10 26.79
CA ILE A 150 1.95 -16.08 25.90
C ILE A 150 3.23 -15.50 25.30
N ALA A 151 3.18 -14.24 24.85
CA ALA A 151 4.37 -13.56 24.33
C ALA A 151 5.37 -13.24 25.46
N ALA A 152 4.88 -12.86 26.64
CA ALA A 152 5.69 -12.59 27.82
C ALA A 152 6.51 -13.80 28.27
N ASN A 153 5.88 -14.98 28.37
CA ASN A 153 6.55 -16.20 28.82
C ASN A 153 7.64 -16.70 27.85
N GLN A 154 7.70 -16.15 26.64
CA GLN A 154 8.75 -16.44 25.66
C GLN A 154 9.91 -15.42 25.69
N SER A 155 9.74 -14.28 26.35
CA SER A 155 10.79 -13.30 26.60
C SER A 155 11.43 -13.52 27.98
N THR A 156 12.74 -13.31 28.09
CA THR A 156 13.49 -13.49 29.35
C THR A 156 13.30 -12.34 30.36
N GLU A 157 12.76 -11.20 29.92
CA GLU A 157 12.70 -9.95 30.68
C GLU A 157 11.31 -9.26 30.55
N ALA A 158 11.04 -8.30 31.44
CA ALA A 158 9.81 -7.50 31.46
C ALA A 158 8.49 -8.29 31.52
N ASN A 159 8.45 -9.35 32.35
CA ASN A 159 7.28 -10.21 32.56
C ASN A 159 6.44 -9.79 33.78
N THR A 160 6.41 -8.49 34.11
CA THR A 160 5.63 -8.01 35.23
C THR A 160 4.15 -7.90 34.85
N PRO A 161 3.20 -7.96 35.81
CA PRO A 161 1.78 -7.73 35.53
C PRO A 161 1.49 -6.36 34.91
N ALA A 162 2.37 -5.37 35.09
CA ALA A 162 2.23 -4.04 34.48
C ALA A 162 2.56 -4.03 32.98
N ASP A 163 3.29 -5.04 32.47
CA ASP A 163 3.73 -5.17 31.08
C ASP A 163 2.87 -6.13 30.26
N ILE A 164 1.83 -6.71 30.87
CA ILE A 164 0.98 -7.75 30.29
C ILE A 164 -0.47 -7.28 30.24
N LYS A 165 -1.11 -7.45 29.08
CA LYS A 165 -2.55 -7.30 28.90
C LYS A 165 -3.05 -8.37 27.94
N ASN A 166 -3.76 -9.35 28.49
CA ASN A 166 -4.29 -10.44 27.68
C ASN A 166 -5.42 -9.95 26.75
N PRO A 167 -5.51 -10.51 25.52
CA PRO A 167 -6.58 -10.19 24.58
C PRO A 167 -7.97 -10.43 25.17
N ALA A 168 -8.85 -9.44 25.09
CA ALA A 168 -10.26 -9.62 25.38
C ALA A 168 -11.11 -8.76 24.43
N LEU A 169 -12.18 -9.37 23.92
CA LEU A 169 -12.99 -8.81 22.83
C LEU A 169 -13.46 -7.37 23.12
N GLY A 170 -13.98 -7.11 24.33
CA GLY A 170 -14.56 -5.81 24.68
C GLY A 170 -13.57 -4.65 24.61
N TRP A 171 -12.39 -4.78 25.23
CA TRP A 171 -11.41 -3.68 25.20
C TRP A 171 -10.74 -3.54 23.84
N ILE A 172 -10.58 -4.62 23.08
CA ILE A 172 -10.02 -4.57 21.73
C ILE A 172 -10.95 -3.79 20.79
N ILE A 173 -12.24 -4.10 20.80
CA ILE A 173 -13.25 -3.35 20.02
C ILE A 173 -13.19 -1.87 20.42
N GLY A 174 -13.26 -1.57 21.72
CA GLY A 174 -13.18 -0.19 22.22
C GLY A 174 -11.90 0.53 21.79
N PHE A 175 -10.75 -0.13 21.88
CA PHE A 175 -9.46 0.40 21.43
C PHE A 175 -9.48 0.76 19.95
N LEU A 176 -9.91 -0.15 19.07
CA LEU A 176 -9.95 0.08 17.63
C LEU A 176 -10.91 1.22 17.25
N PHE A 177 -12.09 1.29 17.87
CA PHE A 177 -13.00 2.43 17.67
C PHE A 177 -12.38 3.77 18.07
N LEU A 178 -11.54 3.80 19.11
CA LEU A 178 -10.88 5.03 19.54
C LEU A 178 -9.78 5.48 18.59
N VAL A 179 -9.01 4.55 17.99
CA VAL A 179 -7.79 4.90 17.24
C VAL A 179 -7.97 4.93 15.72
N SER A 180 -8.81 4.05 15.15
CA SER A 180 -8.89 3.87 13.70
C SER A 180 -9.55 5.07 12.99
N PHE A 181 -10.49 5.75 13.63
CA PHE A 181 -11.20 6.89 13.01
C PHE A 181 -10.34 8.16 12.90
N LEU A 182 -9.32 8.35 13.74
CA LEU A 182 -8.48 9.55 13.68
C LEU A 182 -7.70 9.64 12.35
N GLY A 183 -7.26 8.50 11.81
CA GLY A 183 -6.57 8.43 10.51
C GLY A 183 -7.40 9.01 9.37
N LEU A 184 -8.72 8.80 9.42
CA LEU A 184 -9.64 9.34 8.42
C LEU A 184 -9.61 10.86 8.37
N PHE A 185 -9.44 11.53 9.51
CA PHE A 185 -9.46 12.99 9.56
C PHE A 185 -8.07 13.63 9.36
N ALA A 186 -6.99 12.87 9.61
CA ALA A 186 -5.62 13.38 9.60
C ALA A 186 -5.20 14.01 8.25
N LEU A 187 -5.58 13.39 7.13
CA LEU A 187 -5.10 13.80 5.80
C LEU A 187 -6.21 14.28 4.85
N VAL A 188 -7.48 14.28 5.27
CA VAL A 188 -8.60 14.73 4.42
C VAL A 188 -8.42 16.14 3.88
N ALA A 189 -7.84 17.03 4.66
CA ALA A 189 -7.56 18.41 4.25
C ALA A 189 -6.44 18.51 3.19
N LEU A 190 -5.56 17.51 3.13
CA LEU A 190 -4.41 17.43 2.23
C LEU A 190 -4.71 16.65 0.94
N ARG A 191 -5.89 16.04 0.80
CA ARG A 191 -6.24 15.21 -0.37
C ARG A 191 -6.05 15.92 -1.73
N LYS A 192 -6.34 17.22 -1.81
CA LYS A 192 -6.13 18.02 -3.04
C LYS A 192 -4.65 18.07 -3.38
N ILE A 193 -3.82 18.33 -2.38
CA ILE A 193 -2.37 18.45 -2.57
C ILE A 193 -1.81 17.11 -3.05
N MET A 194 -2.23 16.00 -2.44
CA MET A 194 -1.69 14.68 -2.76
C MET A 194 -2.17 14.14 -4.11
N VAL A 195 -3.48 14.23 -4.39
CA VAL A 195 -4.08 13.62 -5.60
C VAL A 195 -4.00 14.53 -6.82
N ILE A 196 -4.18 15.85 -6.66
CA ILE A 196 -4.22 16.81 -7.78
C ILE A 196 -2.88 17.54 -7.94
N ASP A 197 -2.36 18.17 -6.88
CA ASP A 197 -1.20 19.05 -7.03
C ASP A 197 0.11 18.26 -7.21
N TYR A 198 0.30 17.19 -6.44
CA TYR A 198 1.45 16.28 -6.54
C TYR A 198 1.23 15.15 -7.54
N LYS A 199 -0.01 14.93 -7.99
CA LYS A 199 -0.40 13.84 -8.90
C LYS A 199 0.17 12.48 -8.46
N LEU A 200 0.14 12.20 -7.15
CA LEU A 200 0.60 10.92 -6.63
C LEU A 200 -0.22 9.79 -7.26
N ILE A 201 0.49 8.73 -7.63
CA ILE A 201 -0.03 7.70 -8.51
C ILE A 201 -0.86 6.69 -7.72
N TYR A 202 -0.41 6.28 -6.54
CA TYR A 202 -0.96 5.14 -5.77
C TYR A 202 -1.22 3.93 -6.70
N PRO A 203 -0.18 3.20 -7.11
CA PRO A 203 -0.26 2.17 -8.14
C PRO A 203 -1.42 1.17 -7.96
N SER A 204 -1.65 0.64 -6.76
CA SER A 204 -2.78 -0.24 -6.42
C SER A 204 -4.13 0.47 -6.59
N GLY A 205 -4.23 1.72 -6.16
CA GLY A 205 -5.44 2.54 -6.33
C GLY A 205 -5.74 2.83 -7.81
N THR A 206 -4.69 3.12 -8.59
CA THR A 206 -4.76 3.35 -10.04
C THR A 206 -5.16 2.07 -10.80
N ALA A 207 -4.55 0.93 -10.46
CA ALA A 207 -4.89 -0.37 -11.05
C ALA A 207 -6.35 -0.77 -10.77
N THR A 208 -6.79 -0.56 -9.52
CA THR A 208 -8.19 -0.79 -9.10
C THR A 208 -9.15 0.09 -9.89
N ALA A 209 -8.81 1.37 -10.11
CA ALA A 209 -9.64 2.27 -10.90
C ALA A 209 -9.73 1.86 -12.38
N HIS A 210 -8.61 1.44 -12.99
CA HIS A 210 -8.61 0.91 -14.35
C HIS A 210 -9.48 -0.33 -14.49
N LEU A 211 -9.42 -1.24 -13.51
CA LEU A 211 -10.27 -2.41 -13.46
C LEU A 211 -11.77 -2.05 -13.38
N ILE A 212 -12.13 -1.18 -12.42
CA ILE A 212 -13.52 -0.75 -12.21
C ILE A 212 -14.05 -0.04 -13.46
N ASN A 213 -13.29 0.92 -14.02
CA ASN A 213 -13.68 1.58 -15.27
C ASN A 213 -13.86 0.57 -16.40
N GLY A 214 -12.96 -0.42 -16.48
CA GLY A 214 -13.04 -1.51 -17.45
C GLY A 214 -14.38 -2.25 -17.41
N PHE A 215 -14.81 -2.70 -16.22
CA PHE A 215 -16.09 -3.42 -16.07
C PHE A 215 -17.34 -2.62 -16.45
N HIS A 216 -17.28 -1.29 -16.35
CA HIS A 216 -18.44 -0.43 -16.61
C HIS A 216 -18.40 0.25 -18.00
N THR A 217 -17.40 -0.07 -18.83
CA THR A 217 -17.23 0.48 -20.19
C THR A 217 -18.48 0.23 -21.04
N PRO A 218 -19.12 1.27 -21.61
CA PRO A 218 -20.28 1.14 -22.51
C PRO A 218 -19.91 0.48 -23.85
N GLU A 219 -20.89 -0.17 -24.50
CA GLU A 219 -20.70 -0.99 -25.71
C GLU A 219 -20.32 -0.23 -27.01
N GLY A 220 -20.03 1.08 -26.96
CA GLY A 220 -19.80 1.92 -28.14
C GLY A 220 -18.35 2.29 -28.48
N SER A 221 -17.36 2.07 -27.60
CA SER A 221 -15.96 2.47 -27.85
C SER A 221 -15.05 1.29 -28.19
N GLU A 222 -14.69 1.13 -29.45
CA GLU A 222 -13.82 0.02 -29.93
C GLU A 222 -12.46 -0.01 -29.25
N ILE A 223 -11.84 1.15 -29.00
CA ILE A 223 -10.52 1.18 -28.37
C ILE A 223 -10.62 0.95 -26.85
N ALA A 224 -11.69 1.40 -26.20
CA ALA A 224 -11.93 1.04 -24.79
C ALA A 224 -12.18 -0.47 -24.64
N LYS A 225 -12.92 -1.10 -25.57
CA LYS A 225 -13.05 -2.56 -25.64
C LYS A 225 -11.69 -3.24 -25.81
N LYS A 226 -10.82 -2.72 -26.69
CA LYS A 226 -9.45 -3.22 -26.85
C LYS A 226 -8.64 -3.07 -25.56
N GLN A 227 -8.74 -1.96 -24.83
CA GLN A 227 -8.06 -1.78 -23.54
C GLN A 227 -8.56 -2.78 -22.49
N VAL A 228 -9.88 -3.00 -22.38
CA VAL A 228 -10.46 -3.99 -21.47
C VAL A 228 -10.04 -5.41 -21.84
N LYS A 229 -10.02 -5.75 -23.13
CA LYS A 229 -9.52 -7.04 -23.63
C LYS A 229 -8.04 -7.24 -23.30
N THR A 230 -7.22 -6.20 -23.48
CA THR A 230 -5.80 -6.23 -23.09
C THR A 230 -5.66 -6.42 -21.58
N LEU A 231 -6.38 -5.66 -20.75
CA LEU A 231 -6.37 -5.82 -19.30
C LEU A 231 -6.73 -7.26 -18.92
N GLY A 232 -7.82 -7.81 -19.48
CA GLY A 232 -8.27 -9.19 -19.22
C GLY A 232 -7.25 -10.25 -19.64
N LYS A 233 -6.53 -10.05 -20.76
CA LYS A 233 -5.47 -10.96 -21.22
C LYS A 233 -4.31 -11.03 -20.23
N TYR A 234 -3.78 -9.88 -19.82
CA TYR A 234 -2.64 -9.83 -18.89
C TYR A 234 -3.04 -10.18 -17.46
N PHE A 235 -4.29 -9.91 -17.09
CA PHE A 235 -4.90 -10.41 -15.86
C PHE A 235 -4.89 -11.95 -15.81
N LEU A 236 -5.39 -12.61 -16.86
CA LEU A 236 -5.43 -14.08 -16.88
C LEU A 236 -4.00 -14.66 -16.90
N PHE A 237 -3.10 -14.08 -17.68
CA PHE A 237 -1.69 -14.48 -17.67
C PHE A 237 -1.08 -14.40 -16.27
N SER A 238 -1.24 -13.26 -15.59
CA SER A 238 -0.68 -13.03 -14.26
C SER A 238 -1.34 -13.92 -13.18
N PHE A 239 -2.64 -14.17 -13.28
CA PHE A 239 -3.35 -15.11 -12.39
C PHE A 239 -2.80 -16.54 -12.54
N LEU A 240 -2.66 -17.02 -13.78
CA LEU A 240 -2.10 -18.34 -14.08
C LEU A 240 -0.63 -18.43 -13.70
N TRP A 241 0.12 -17.34 -13.85
CA TRP A 241 1.50 -17.25 -13.39
C TRP A 241 1.60 -17.36 -11.87
N GLY A 242 0.71 -16.69 -11.13
CA GLY A 242 0.60 -16.83 -9.68
C GLY A 242 0.35 -18.28 -9.26
N PHE A 243 -0.59 -18.96 -9.93
CA PHE A 243 -0.84 -20.40 -9.72
C PHE A 243 0.38 -21.26 -10.00
N PHE A 244 1.03 -21.03 -11.13
CA PHE A 244 2.23 -21.76 -11.52
C PHE A 244 3.36 -21.57 -10.51
N LYS A 245 3.62 -20.34 -10.06
CA LYS A 245 4.60 -20.05 -9.01
C LYS A 245 4.27 -20.79 -7.72
N TRP A 246 3.00 -20.70 -7.28
CA TRP A 246 2.55 -21.33 -6.05
C TRP A 246 2.90 -22.83 -6.03
N PHE A 247 2.78 -23.55 -7.15
CA PHE A 247 3.08 -24.98 -7.26
C PHE A 247 4.48 -25.40 -6.76
N TYR A 248 5.46 -24.48 -6.79
CA TYR A 248 6.87 -24.74 -6.44
C TYR A 248 7.30 -24.19 -5.06
N THR A 249 6.36 -23.69 -4.25
CA THR A 249 6.65 -22.97 -2.99
C THR A 249 6.42 -23.79 -1.72
N ALA A 250 6.57 -25.12 -1.77
CA ALA A 250 6.11 -26.00 -0.67
C ALA A 250 6.72 -25.70 0.72
N GLU A 251 7.92 -25.13 0.79
CA GLU A 251 8.56 -24.69 2.03
C GLU A 251 9.16 -23.29 1.90
N ASP A 252 9.53 -22.71 3.04
CA ASP A 252 10.31 -21.47 3.10
C ASP A 252 11.61 -21.63 2.28
N SER A 253 11.98 -20.61 1.52
CA SER A 253 13.13 -20.61 0.58
C SER A 253 13.01 -21.57 -0.61
N CYS A 254 11.79 -22.00 -0.96
CA CYS A 254 11.51 -22.73 -2.19
C CYS A 254 10.76 -21.89 -3.23
N GLY A 255 10.88 -22.27 -4.50
CA GLY A 255 10.13 -21.72 -5.61
C GLY A 255 10.86 -20.60 -6.34
N PHE A 256 10.14 -19.94 -7.26
CA PHE A 256 10.70 -18.83 -8.06
C PHE A 256 11.15 -17.66 -7.18
N GLN A 257 10.56 -17.51 -6.00
CA GLN A 257 10.92 -16.50 -5.02
C GLN A 257 12.30 -16.71 -4.39
N ALA A 258 12.85 -17.92 -4.52
CA ALA A 258 14.18 -18.29 -4.06
C ALA A 258 15.17 -18.46 -5.22
N PHE A 259 14.80 -18.10 -6.46
CA PHE A 259 15.66 -18.34 -7.62
C PHE A 259 16.81 -17.34 -7.67
N PRO A 260 18.08 -17.78 -7.57
CA PRO A 260 19.23 -16.88 -7.51
C PRO A 260 19.62 -16.38 -8.91
N THR A 261 18.76 -15.56 -9.55
CA THR A 261 18.96 -15.08 -10.94
C THR A 261 20.30 -14.40 -11.18
N LEU A 262 20.84 -13.73 -10.17
CA LEU A 262 22.12 -13.01 -10.22
C LEU A 262 23.27 -13.77 -9.53
N GLY A 263 23.05 -15.05 -9.20
CA GLY A 263 24.00 -15.91 -8.49
C GLY A 263 23.78 -15.95 -6.98
N LEU A 264 24.31 -16.99 -6.32
CA LEU A 264 24.08 -17.27 -4.90
C LEU A 264 24.55 -16.14 -3.97
N LYS A 265 25.70 -15.53 -4.27
CA LYS A 265 26.22 -14.41 -3.46
C LYS A 265 25.36 -13.15 -3.55
N ALA A 266 24.73 -12.91 -4.70
CA ALA A 266 23.78 -11.80 -4.87
C ALA A 266 22.47 -12.11 -4.13
N TYR A 267 22.00 -13.36 -4.22
CA TYR A 267 20.85 -13.86 -3.48
C TYR A 267 20.99 -13.69 -1.96
N ASP A 268 22.15 -14.02 -1.39
CA ASP A 268 22.43 -13.81 0.05
C ASP A 268 22.33 -12.33 0.48
N ASN A 269 22.52 -11.40 -0.46
CA ASN A 269 22.35 -9.96 -0.27
C ASN A 269 20.99 -9.46 -0.81
N SER A 270 20.01 -10.35 -0.95
CA SER A 270 18.65 -10.05 -1.43
C SER A 270 18.55 -9.52 -2.88
N PHE A 271 19.59 -9.65 -3.70
CA PHE A 271 19.57 -9.31 -5.13
C PHE A 271 19.21 -10.52 -5.98
N TYR A 272 17.92 -10.65 -6.26
CA TYR A 272 17.36 -11.65 -7.17
C TYR A 272 16.05 -11.14 -7.77
N PHE A 273 15.57 -11.81 -8.82
CA PHE A 273 14.27 -11.50 -9.43
C PHE A 273 13.23 -12.46 -8.84
N ASP A 274 12.19 -11.92 -8.20
CA ASP A 274 11.15 -12.66 -7.48
C ASP A 274 10.02 -13.14 -8.43
N PHE A 275 10.10 -12.75 -9.71
CA PHE A 275 9.10 -13.03 -10.74
C PHE A 275 7.68 -12.62 -10.30
N SER A 276 7.55 -11.53 -9.53
CA SER A 276 6.27 -10.96 -9.19
C SER A 276 5.79 -10.06 -10.32
N THR A 277 4.75 -10.53 -11.00
CA THR A 277 4.01 -9.74 -11.98
C THR A 277 3.34 -8.53 -11.34
N THR A 278 2.97 -8.58 -10.05
CA THR A 278 2.52 -7.42 -9.29
C THR A 278 3.60 -6.35 -9.24
N TYR A 279 4.83 -6.67 -8.81
CA TYR A 279 5.92 -5.69 -8.76
C TYR A 279 6.33 -5.20 -10.14
N MET A 280 6.34 -6.08 -11.16
CA MET A 280 6.54 -5.64 -12.54
C MET A 280 5.45 -4.66 -13.00
N GLY A 281 4.18 -4.93 -12.71
CA GLY A 281 3.06 -4.05 -13.04
C GLY A 281 3.16 -2.70 -12.30
N VAL A 282 3.47 -2.71 -11.00
CA VAL A 282 3.74 -1.47 -10.24
C VAL A 282 4.91 -0.71 -10.88
N GLY A 283 5.97 -1.41 -11.26
CA GLY A 283 7.13 -0.85 -11.96
C GLY A 283 6.83 -0.22 -13.33
N MET A 284 5.79 -0.69 -14.02
CA MET A 284 5.29 -0.07 -15.26
C MET A 284 4.46 1.18 -14.99
N ILE A 285 3.72 1.26 -13.87
CA ILE A 285 2.90 2.45 -13.55
C ILE A 285 3.75 3.55 -12.90
N CYS A 286 4.70 3.18 -12.05
CA CYS A 286 5.56 4.12 -11.34
C CYS A 286 6.47 4.89 -12.30
N PRO A 287 6.76 6.18 -12.01
CA PRO A 287 7.70 6.95 -12.81
C PRO A 287 9.09 6.32 -12.74
N TYR A 288 9.84 6.32 -13.85
CA TYR A 288 11.18 5.72 -13.93
C TYR A 288 12.13 6.19 -12.81
N ILE A 289 12.02 7.45 -12.39
CA ILE A 289 12.85 8.00 -11.30
C ILE A 289 12.58 7.34 -9.94
N VAL A 290 11.35 6.89 -9.68
CA VAL A 290 11.02 6.17 -8.44
C VAL A 290 11.75 4.84 -8.42
N ASN A 291 11.63 4.04 -9.47
CA ASN A 291 12.28 2.73 -9.55
C ASN A 291 13.80 2.84 -9.58
N ALA A 292 14.35 3.84 -10.29
CA ALA A 292 15.78 4.12 -10.24
C ALA A 292 16.26 4.52 -8.84
N SER A 293 15.47 5.33 -8.11
CA SER A 293 15.78 5.70 -6.72
C SER A 293 15.74 4.49 -5.80
N MET A 294 14.76 3.61 -5.96
CA MET A 294 14.70 2.35 -5.23
C MET A 294 15.95 1.49 -5.53
N LEU A 295 16.35 1.37 -6.80
CA LEU A 295 17.53 0.59 -7.17
C LEU A 295 18.82 1.15 -6.53
N ILE A 296 18.98 2.47 -6.53
CA ILE A 296 20.09 3.14 -5.83
C ILE A 296 20.02 2.83 -4.33
N GLY A 297 18.83 2.91 -3.73
CA GLY A 297 18.60 2.56 -2.32
C GLY A 297 18.98 1.11 -2.01
N ALA A 298 18.62 0.17 -2.88
CA ALA A 298 18.95 -1.25 -2.77
C ALA A 298 20.47 -1.49 -2.84
N ILE A 299 21.15 -0.86 -3.79
CA ILE A 299 22.61 -0.94 -3.94
C ILE A 299 23.32 -0.37 -2.70
N ILE A 300 22.89 0.80 -2.21
CA ILE A 300 23.50 1.42 -1.03
C ILE A 300 23.27 0.55 0.21
N SER A 301 22.05 0.04 0.41
CA SER A 301 21.70 -0.72 1.61
C SER A 301 22.26 -2.14 1.59
N TRP A 302 21.68 -3.02 0.77
CA TRP A 302 22.03 -4.44 0.72
C TRP A 302 23.30 -4.72 -0.06
N GLY A 303 23.68 -3.86 -1.00
CA GLY A 303 24.92 -4.04 -1.77
C GLY A 303 26.18 -3.58 -1.02
N ILE A 304 26.07 -2.56 -0.17
CA ILE A 304 27.22 -1.88 0.44
C ILE A 304 27.09 -1.81 1.97
N MET A 305 26.08 -1.14 2.51
CA MET A 305 26.00 -0.84 3.94
C MET A 305 25.86 -2.08 4.81
N TRP A 306 24.92 -2.97 4.53
CA TRP A 306 24.68 -4.17 5.35
C TRP A 306 25.85 -5.15 5.34
N PRO A 307 26.49 -5.45 4.19
CA PRO A 307 27.72 -6.25 4.18
C PRO A 307 28.87 -5.60 4.96
N LEU A 308 29.07 -4.29 4.84
CA LEU A 308 30.15 -3.58 5.55
C LEU A 308 29.93 -3.54 7.07
N ILE A 309 28.69 -3.31 7.52
CA ILE A 309 28.33 -3.39 8.95
C ILE A 309 28.41 -4.84 9.43
N GLY A 310 27.98 -5.80 8.59
CA GLY A 310 28.12 -7.24 8.80
C GLY A 310 29.55 -7.64 9.18
N ASN A 311 30.54 -7.17 8.41
CA ASN A 311 31.96 -7.43 8.66
C ASN A 311 32.52 -6.82 9.96
N ARG A 312 31.75 -5.96 10.65
CA ARG A 312 32.12 -5.36 11.94
C ARG A 312 31.47 -6.07 13.15
N GLU A 313 30.91 -7.26 12.94
CA GLU A 313 30.40 -8.12 14.01
C GLU A 313 31.48 -8.38 15.09
N GLY A 314 31.11 -8.23 16.35
CA GLY A 314 31.99 -8.29 17.52
C GLY A 314 32.68 -6.96 17.87
N SER A 315 32.68 -5.96 16.98
CA SER A 315 33.18 -4.61 17.27
C SER A 315 32.04 -3.61 17.43
N TRP A 316 31.10 -3.59 16.49
CA TRP A 316 29.98 -2.65 16.46
C TRP A 316 28.74 -3.19 17.17
N TYR A 317 28.55 -4.52 17.14
CA TYR A 317 27.50 -5.25 17.84
C TYR A 317 27.98 -6.64 18.28
N PRO A 318 27.34 -7.30 19.28
CA PRO A 318 27.75 -8.61 19.78
C PRO A 318 27.75 -9.72 18.72
N ARG A 319 28.60 -10.74 18.91
CA ARG A 319 28.67 -11.91 18.01
C ARG A 319 27.55 -12.90 18.27
N GLY A 320 27.12 -13.61 17.23
CA GLY A 320 26.22 -14.76 17.34
C GLY A 320 24.77 -14.38 17.64
N LEU A 321 24.38 -13.12 17.43
CA LEU A 321 22.99 -12.70 17.50
C LEU A 321 22.21 -13.25 16.31
N LYS A 322 20.93 -13.56 16.53
CA LYS A 322 20.04 -13.99 15.44
C LYS A 322 19.87 -12.84 14.44
N SER A 323 19.62 -13.18 13.17
CA SER A 323 19.46 -12.19 12.09
C SER A 323 18.35 -11.14 12.32
N ASN A 324 17.41 -11.44 13.22
CA ASN A 324 16.25 -10.60 13.53
C ASN A 324 16.39 -9.85 14.87
N ASP A 325 17.59 -9.85 15.45
CA ASP A 325 17.88 -9.19 16.73
C ASP A 325 18.27 -7.72 16.49
N LEU A 326 17.58 -6.82 17.20
CA LEU A 326 17.80 -5.38 17.12
C LEU A 326 19.12 -4.93 17.74
N HIS A 327 19.70 -5.72 18.64
CA HIS A 327 21.07 -5.48 19.11
C HIS A 327 22.11 -5.79 18.03
N GLY A 328 21.71 -6.45 16.94
CA GLY A 328 22.55 -6.79 15.80
C GLY A 328 22.28 -5.93 14.57
N LEU A 329 22.46 -6.54 13.40
CA LEU A 329 22.31 -5.87 12.10
C LEU A 329 20.90 -5.33 11.86
N GLU A 330 19.86 -5.98 12.41
CA GLU A 330 18.47 -5.59 12.23
C GLU A 330 18.16 -4.21 12.83
N GLY A 331 18.81 -3.84 13.94
CA GLY A 331 18.69 -2.51 14.52
C GLY A 331 19.12 -1.43 13.54
N TYR A 332 20.26 -1.61 12.86
CA TYR A 332 20.70 -0.66 11.83
C TYR A 332 19.71 -0.57 10.67
N LYS A 333 19.20 -1.71 10.17
CA LYS A 333 18.23 -1.74 9.06
C LYS A 333 16.98 -0.93 9.38
N VAL A 334 16.38 -1.18 10.54
CA VAL A 334 15.13 -0.53 10.96
C VAL A 334 15.32 0.97 11.20
N PHE A 335 16.30 1.36 12.02
CA PHE A 335 16.43 2.76 12.43
C PHE A 335 17.00 3.68 11.33
N ILE A 336 17.92 3.19 10.50
CA ILE A 336 18.44 3.97 9.37
C ILE A 336 17.35 4.19 8.31
N ALA A 337 16.52 3.17 8.03
CA ALA A 337 15.38 3.32 7.14
C ALA A 337 14.40 4.37 7.68
N ILE A 338 14.04 4.30 8.98
CA ILE A 338 13.19 5.31 9.64
C ILE A 338 13.77 6.71 9.48
N ALA A 339 15.07 6.89 9.74
CA ALA A 339 15.71 8.20 9.66
C ALA A 339 15.66 8.79 8.23
N LEU A 340 15.87 7.97 7.21
CA LEU A 340 15.79 8.41 5.81
C LEU A 340 14.36 8.78 5.41
N ILE A 341 13.37 7.97 5.81
CA ILE A 341 11.93 8.20 5.59
C ILE A 341 11.48 9.51 6.26
N LEU A 342 11.85 9.70 7.53
CA LEU A 342 11.51 10.89 8.30
C LEU A 342 12.17 12.15 7.73
N GLY A 343 13.43 12.07 7.31
CA GLY A 343 14.13 13.22 6.71
C GLY A 343 13.45 13.71 5.44
N ASP A 344 13.08 12.79 4.54
CA ASP A 344 12.36 13.12 3.31
C ASP A 344 10.94 13.64 3.59
N GLY A 345 10.20 12.88 4.38
CA GLY A 345 8.81 13.17 4.67
C GLY A 345 8.64 14.49 5.41
N LEU A 346 9.50 14.77 6.39
CA LEU A 346 9.46 16.03 7.14
C LEU A 346 9.85 17.22 6.26
N TYR A 347 10.86 17.09 5.38
CA TYR A 347 11.19 18.14 4.42
C TYR A 347 9.99 18.48 3.53
N ASN A 348 9.36 17.46 2.94
CA ASN A 348 8.20 17.64 2.07
C ASN A 348 6.98 18.19 2.84
N PHE A 349 6.77 17.75 4.08
CA PHE A 349 5.72 18.28 4.94
C PHE A 349 5.94 19.77 5.24
N VAL A 350 7.13 20.14 5.70
CA VAL A 350 7.49 21.54 6.00
C VAL A 350 7.36 22.41 4.75
N LYS A 351 7.80 21.92 3.58
CA LYS A 351 7.64 22.61 2.29
C LYS A 351 6.17 22.85 1.93
N VAL A 352 5.31 21.84 2.11
CA VAL A 352 3.86 21.96 1.86
C VAL A 352 3.24 22.98 2.83
N VAL A 353 3.55 22.87 4.12
CA VAL A 353 3.07 23.80 5.14
C VAL A 353 3.54 25.22 4.82
N ALA A 354 4.83 25.44 4.55
CA ALA A 354 5.39 26.75 4.23
C ALA A 354 4.75 27.41 3.00
N ARG A 355 4.37 26.62 1.97
CA ARG A 355 3.65 27.13 0.79
C ARG A 355 2.17 27.39 1.05
N THR A 356 1.55 26.61 1.94
CA THR A 356 0.10 26.69 2.21
C THR A 356 -0.23 27.73 3.28
N LEU A 357 0.68 27.99 4.22
CA LEU A 357 0.48 28.89 5.36
C LEU A 357 0.18 30.35 4.93
N PRO A 358 0.87 30.94 3.92
CA PRO A 358 0.55 32.30 3.46
C PRO A 358 -0.86 32.40 2.88
N SER A 359 -1.29 31.39 2.12
CA SER A 359 -2.66 31.32 1.56
C SER A 359 -3.73 31.12 2.63
N LEU A 360 -3.42 30.34 3.68
CA LEU A 360 -4.31 30.14 4.82
C LEU A 360 -4.44 31.42 5.66
N ILE A 361 -3.32 32.08 5.95
CA ILE A 361 -3.26 33.33 6.72
C ILE A 361 -3.95 34.47 5.94
N SER A 362 -3.76 34.57 4.62
CA SER A 362 -4.44 35.58 3.81
C SER A 362 -5.96 35.35 3.76
N THR A 363 -6.41 34.09 3.71
CA THR A 363 -7.83 33.73 3.77
C THR A 363 -8.45 33.99 5.16
N LEU A 364 -7.70 33.75 6.23
CA LEU A 364 -8.13 34.05 7.60
C LEU A 364 -8.17 35.57 7.84
N ARG A 365 -7.17 36.32 7.34
CA ARG A 365 -7.16 37.79 7.36
C ARG A 365 -8.27 38.39 6.50
N SER A 366 -8.56 37.82 5.33
CA SER A 366 -9.66 38.31 4.47
C SER A 366 -11.04 38.00 5.07
N LYS A 367 -11.21 36.88 5.78
CA LYS A 367 -12.44 36.63 6.58
C LYS A 367 -12.63 37.59 7.76
N ILE A 368 -11.55 38.15 8.29
CA ILE A 368 -11.60 39.20 9.33
C ILE A 368 -11.85 40.58 8.70
N ASN A 369 -11.48 40.81 7.44
CA ASN A 369 -11.47 42.12 6.78
C ASN A 369 -12.43 42.32 5.59
N LEU A 370 -13.47 41.51 5.38
CA LEU A 370 -14.44 41.75 4.29
C LEU A 370 -15.89 42.02 4.75
N LYS A 371 -16.16 43.26 5.16
CA LYS A 371 -17.07 44.12 4.36
C LYS A 371 -16.21 44.69 3.21
N THR A 372 -16.81 44.85 2.02
CA THR A 372 -16.27 45.43 0.77
C THR A 372 -15.36 44.59 -0.15
N LEU A 373 -16.06 43.89 -1.07
CA LEU A 373 -15.92 43.85 -2.55
C LEU A 373 -14.65 43.31 -3.27
N PRO A 374 -14.81 42.79 -4.52
CA PRO A 374 -13.86 41.97 -5.27
C PRO A 374 -13.04 42.77 -6.29
N ILE A 375 -12.00 42.18 -6.88
CA ILE A 375 -11.57 42.34 -8.29
C ILE A 375 -10.51 41.28 -8.66
N GLN A 376 -10.54 41.03 -9.97
CA GLN A 376 -9.98 40.02 -10.85
C GLN A 376 -8.47 40.15 -11.20
N ASP A 377 -8.01 39.19 -12.03
CA ASP A 377 -6.89 39.22 -13.01
C ASP A 377 -5.47 38.83 -12.51
N ASN A 378 -4.60 38.15 -13.27
CA ASN A 378 -4.67 37.34 -14.50
C ASN A 378 -3.32 36.59 -14.68
N ASN A 379 -3.32 35.58 -15.56
CA ASN A 379 -2.21 35.09 -16.40
C ASN A 379 -0.93 34.48 -15.81
N ASN A 380 -0.74 33.19 -16.09
CA ASN A 380 0.51 32.65 -16.63
C ASN A 380 0.18 31.45 -17.54
N THR A 381 0.02 31.74 -18.83
CA THR A 381 0.21 30.82 -19.94
C THR A 381 1.72 30.56 -20.09
N ASP A 382 2.15 29.31 -19.90
CA ASP A 382 2.88 28.56 -20.92
C ASP A 382 3.43 27.22 -20.39
N THR A 383 3.28 26.20 -21.24
CA THR A 383 3.94 24.87 -21.24
C THR A 383 3.25 23.68 -20.54
N SER A 384 2.17 23.13 -21.13
CA SER A 384 2.02 21.67 -21.31
C SER A 384 0.80 21.31 -22.16
N ILE A 385 1.01 20.88 -23.42
CA ILE A 385 -0.04 20.41 -24.35
C ILE A 385 -0.53 18.98 -23.96
N ALA A 386 -0.91 18.75 -22.68
CA ALA A 386 -1.38 17.45 -22.21
C ALA A 386 -2.26 17.50 -20.93
N THR A 387 -2.92 18.63 -20.65
CA THR A 387 -4.03 18.67 -19.68
C THR A 387 -5.26 18.07 -20.34
N SER A 388 -5.27 16.73 -20.31
CA SER A 388 -6.29 15.81 -20.77
C SER A 388 -7.71 16.19 -20.31
N TYR A 389 -8.72 16.13 -21.18
CA TYR A 389 -10.14 16.31 -20.83
C TYR A 389 -10.54 15.47 -19.60
N ASP A 390 -9.93 14.28 -19.45
CA ASP A 390 -10.08 13.45 -18.26
C ASP A 390 -9.63 14.15 -16.97
N ASP A 391 -8.46 14.79 -16.98
CA ASP A 391 -7.91 15.47 -15.80
C ASP A 391 -8.80 16.65 -15.39
N GLU A 392 -9.34 17.38 -16.36
CA GLU A 392 -10.26 18.50 -16.09
C GLU A 392 -11.57 17.99 -15.48
N GLN A 393 -12.19 16.97 -16.08
CA GLN A 393 -13.46 16.44 -15.61
C GLN A 393 -13.30 15.77 -14.24
N ARG A 394 -12.25 14.98 -14.02
CA ARG A 394 -11.94 14.38 -12.71
C ARG A 394 -11.70 15.43 -11.64
N THR A 395 -10.94 16.48 -11.95
CA THR A 395 -10.72 17.61 -11.04
C THR A 395 -12.02 18.31 -10.69
N LYS A 396 -12.90 18.55 -11.67
CA LYS A 396 -14.21 19.18 -11.45
C LYS A 396 -15.05 18.41 -10.44
N TYR A 397 -15.21 17.10 -10.60
CA TYR A 397 -15.98 16.28 -9.66
C TYR A 397 -15.31 16.14 -8.29
N PHE A 398 -13.99 15.98 -8.26
CA PHE A 398 -13.24 15.86 -7.01
C PHE A 398 -13.28 17.15 -6.17
N LEU A 399 -13.35 18.31 -6.82
CA LEU A 399 -13.47 19.61 -6.16
C LEU A 399 -14.92 20.04 -5.89
N LYS A 400 -15.93 19.40 -6.50
CA LYS A 400 -17.35 19.71 -6.27
C LYS A 400 -17.80 19.26 -4.88
N ASP A 401 -17.53 18.01 -4.53
CA ASP A 401 -18.00 17.41 -3.27
C ASP A 401 -16.91 17.45 -2.19
N GLN A 402 -16.38 18.64 -1.92
CA GLN A 402 -15.32 18.76 -0.91
C GLN A 402 -15.85 18.55 0.52
N ILE A 403 -15.09 17.79 1.31
CA ILE A 403 -15.27 17.72 2.76
C ILE A 403 -14.76 19.05 3.36
N PRO A 404 -15.58 19.79 4.13
CA PRO A 404 -15.17 21.04 4.72
C PRO A 404 -13.95 20.87 5.63
N LYS A 405 -12.96 21.76 5.51
CA LYS A 405 -11.74 21.72 6.33
C LYS A 405 -12.05 21.84 7.83
N SER A 406 -13.08 22.61 8.20
CA SER A 406 -13.55 22.73 9.58
C SER A 406 -14.04 21.42 10.15
N VAL A 407 -14.81 20.64 9.38
CA VAL A 407 -15.28 19.30 9.77
C VAL A 407 -14.09 18.36 9.93
N ALA A 408 -13.10 18.43 9.04
CA ALA A 408 -11.92 17.60 9.13
C ALA A 408 -11.11 17.88 10.42
N ILE A 409 -10.81 19.15 10.68
CA ILE A 409 -10.03 19.58 11.85
C ILE A 409 -10.82 19.33 13.15
N ALA A 410 -12.10 19.70 13.20
CA ALA A 410 -12.93 19.47 14.38
C ALA A 410 -13.11 17.98 14.67
N GLY A 411 -13.33 17.15 13.64
CA GLY A 411 -13.42 15.70 13.79
C GLY A 411 -12.15 15.09 14.37
N TYR A 412 -10.98 15.52 13.87
CA TYR A 412 -9.70 15.08 14.43
C TYR A 412 -9.54 15.48 15.90
N ILE A 413 -9.78 16.76 16.24
CA ILE A 413 -9.61 17.28 17.61
C ILE A 413 -10.55 16.59 18.59
N VAL A 414 -11.84 16.44 18.24
CA VAL A 414 -12.82 15.81 19.12
C VAL A 414 -12.47 14.35 19.38
N LEU A 415 -12.14 13.58 18.34
CA LEU A 415 -11.74 12.19 18.50
C LEU A 415 -10.41 12.05 19.27
N ALA A 416 -9.46 12.96 19.04
CA ALA A 416 -8.21 13.00 19.80
C ALA A 416 -8.45 13.25 21.29
N ILE A 417 -9.30 14.22 21.65
CA ILE A 417 -9.64 14.50 23.05
C ILE A 417 -10.29 13.28 23.71
N ILE A 418 -11.28 12.66 23.05
CA ILE A 418 -11.95 11.45 23.55
C ILE A 418 -10.92 10.35 23.78
N SER A 419 -10.04 10.11 22.81
CA SER A 419 -9.05 9.05 22.91
C SER A 419 -7.96 9.34 23.96
N ILE A 420 -7.52 10.59 24.13
CA ILE A 420 -6.60 11.02 25.20
C ILE A 420 -7.19 10.73 26.60
N ILE A 421 -8.51 10.88 26.76
CA ILE A 421 -9.20 10.63 28.02
C ILE A 421 -9.40 9.12 28.24
N VAL A 422 -9.83 8.38 27.22
CA VAL A 422 -10.28 6.99 27.38
C VAL A 422 -9.12 5.99 27.34
N LEU A 423 -8.10 6.17 26.48
CA LEU A 423 -7.00 5.22 26.35
C LEU A 423 -6.23 4.92 27.66
N PRO A 424 -5.95 5.89 28.56
CA PRO A 424 -5.31 5.61 29.85
C PRO A 424 -6.14 4.69 30.76
N HIS A 425 -7.46 4.61 30.56
CA HIS A 425 -8.33 3.68 31.28
C HIS A 425 -8.25 2.26 30.71
N ILE A 426 -7.95 2.11 29.42
CA ILE A 426 -7.70 0.81 28.79
C ILE A 426 -6.26 0.35 29.10
N PHE A 427 -5.29 1.25 29.02
CA PHE A 427 -3.86 0.97 29.23
C PHE A 427 -3.32 1.93 30.30
N HIS A 428 -3.37 1.53 31.57
CA HIS A 428 -2.91 2.37 32.69
C HIS A 428 -1.48 2.94 32.54
N PRO A 429 -0.49 2.19 32.01
CA PRO A 429 0.84 2.75 31.77
C PRO A 429 0.89 3.83 30.66
N LEU A 430 -0.08 3.83 29.74
CA LEU A 430 -0.18 4.80 28.65
C LEU A 430 -0.88 6.08 29.14
N LYS A 431 -0.10 6.95 29.77
CA LYS A 431 -0.57 8.25 30.28
C LYS A 431 -1.02 9.20 29.16
N TRP A 432 -1.92 10.11 29.50
CA TRP A 432 -2.56 11.06 28.58
C TRP A 432 -1.55 11.91 27.77
N TYR A 433 -0.42 12.29 28.37
CA TYR A 433 0.58 13.12 27.71
C TYR A 433 1.38 12.36 26.64
N TYR A 434 1.53 11.03 26.75
CA TYR A 434 2.10 10.21 25.67
C TYR A 434 1.19 10.25 24.45
N ILE A 435 -0.11 10.07 24.68
CA ILE A 435 -1.13 10.08 23.63
C ILE A 435 -1.23 11.45 22.96
N LEU A 436 -1.13 12.52 23.74
CA LEU A 436 -1.08 13.89 23.20
C LEU A 436 0.08 14.07 22.22
N VAL A 437 1.30 13.62 22.58
CA VAL A 437 2.47 13.70 21.69
C VAL A 437 2.26 12.86 20.43
N ILE A 438 1.69 11.65 20.56
CA ILE A 438 1.33 10.81 19.42
C ILE A 438 0.38 11.55 18.48
N TYR A 439 -0.70 12.17 18.99
CA TYR A 439 -1.68 12.87 18.13
C TYR A 439 -1.20 14.20 17.56
N ILE A 440 -0.22 14.86 18.18
CA ILE A 440 0.44 16.02 17.57
C ILE A 440 1.32 15.58 16.39
N THR A 441 2.01 14.44 16.53
CA THR A 441 2.98 13.96 15.53
C THR A 441 2.36 13.10 14.43
N ALA A 442 1.25 12.41 14.71
CA ALA A 442 0.64 11.44 13.80
C ALA A 442 0.20 12.03 12.44
N PRO A 443 -0.37 13.25 12.32
CA PRO A 443 -0.71 13.80 11.00
C PRO A 443 0.51 14.03 10.10
N VAL A 444 1.65 14.40 10.70
CA VAL A 444 2.93 14.57 9.97
C VAL A 444 3.38 13.22 9.43
N LEU A 445 3.41 12.19 10.28
CA LEU A 445 3.83 10.84 9.88
C LEU A 445 2.84 10.17 8.93
N GLY A 446 1.55 10.42 9.10
CA GLY A 446 0.51 10.02 8.16
C GLY A 446 0.78 10.61 6.77
N PHE A 447 1.11 11.90 6.69
CA PHE A 447 1.48 12.53 5.43
C PHE A 447 2.73 11.88 4.82
N CYS A 448 3.80 11.69 5.61
CA CYS A 448 5.02 11.05 5.14
C CYS A 448 4.76 9.65 4.58
N ASN A 449 3.95 8.85 5.29
CA ASN A 449 3.58 7.50 4.89
C ASN A 449 2.74 7.49 3.60
N ALA A 450 1.67 8.29 3.58
CA ALA A 450 0.77 8.37 2.43
C ALA A 450 1.47 8.95 1.20
N TYR A 451 2.46 9.83 1.38
CA TYR A 451 3.30 10.34 0.30
C TYR A 451 4.21 9.24 -0.27
N GLY A 452 4.89 8.49 0.61
CA GLY A 452 5.72 7.33 0.22
C GLY A 452 4.91 6.29 -0.54
N ALA A 453 3.78 5.86 0.02
CA ALA A 453 2.86 4.92 -0.62
C ALA A 453 2.32 5.44 -1.96
N GLY A 454 2.05 6.75 -2.07
CA GLY A 454 1.63 7.36 -3.33
C GLY A 454 2.66 7.29 -4.45
N LEU A 455 3.95 7.18 -4.11
CA LEU A 455 5.05 7.03 -5.07
C LEU A 455 5.37 5.57 -5.39
N THR A 456 5.32 4.68 -4.40
CA THR A 456 5.91 3.32 -4.49
C THR A 456 4.92 2.18 -4.27
N ASP A 457 3.66 2.50 -3.92
CA ASP A 457 2.62 1.56 -3.49
C ASP A 457 2.82 0.91 -2.11
N TRP A 458 3.86 1.31 -1.37
CA TRP A 458 4.22 0.69 -0.09
C TRP A 458 3.91 1.58 1.11
N SER A 459 3.16 1.04 2.06
CA SER A 459 2.93 1.63 3.38
C SER A 459 4.00 1.15 4.37
N LEU A 460 4.59 2.11 5.08
CA LEU A 460 5.61 1.92 6.12
C LEU A 460 5.03 2.09 7.53
N ALA A 461 3.70 1.94 7.68
CA ALA A 461 3.00 2.15 8.95
C ALA A 461 3.57 1.33 10.12
N SER A 462 3.95 0.07 9.86
CA SER A 462 4.60 -0.80 10.85
C SER A 462 5.92 -0.22 11.37
N THR A 463 6.71 0.40 10.48
CA THR A 463 7.98 1.04 10.79
C THR A 463 7.79 2.26 11.70
N TYR A 464 6.78 3.11 11.43
CA TYR A 464 6.42 4.20 12.34
C TYR A 464 5.85 3.70 13.67
N GLY A 465 5.10 2.60 13.66
CA GLY A 465 4.63 1.94 14.88
C GLY A 465 5.81 1.52 15.77
N LYS A 466 6.79 0.81 15.20
CA LYS A 466 8.02 0.39 15.89
C LYS A 466 8.82 1.56 16.48
N LEU A 467 8.88 2.69 15.78
CA LEU A 467 9.50 3.91 16.32
C LEU A 467 8.80 4.37 17.62
N PHE A 468 7.47 4.34 17.66
CA PHE A 468 6.71 4.75 18.84
C PHE A 468 6.71 3.73 19.96
N ILE A 469 6.90 2.43 19.66
CA ILE A 469 7.27 1.44 20.67
C ILE A 469 8.49 1.93 21.44
N PHE A 470 9.54 2.31 20.71
CA PHE A 470 10.81 2.68 21.29
C PHE A 470 10.73 4.01 22.06
N ILE A 471 10.16 5.06 21.46
CA ILE A 471 10.05 6.39 22.08
C ILE A 471 9.23 6.34 23.37
N ILE A 472 8.06 5.69 23.33
CA ILE A 472 7.17 5.64 24.50
C ILE A 472 7.67 4.61 25.53
N GLY A 473 8.22 3.48 25.08
CA GLY A 473 8.87 2.51 25.98
C GLY A 473 9.99 3.15 26.79
N ALA A 474 10.89 3.89 26.14
CA ALA A 474 12.00 4.60 26.79
C ALA A 474 11.50 5.67 27.78
N TRP A 475 10.42 6.37 27.45
CA TRP A 475 9.88 7.43 28.29
C TRP A 475 9.00 6.92 29.44
N ALA A 476 8.38 5.75 29.29
CA ALA A 476 7.61 5.12 30.36
C ALA A 476 8.50 4.36 31.35
N GLY A 477 9.67 3.87 30.91
CA GLY A 477 10.63 3.16 31.75
C GLY A 477 10.13 1.78 32.18
N SER A 478 10.81 1.18 33.17
CA SER A 478 10.59 -0.23 33.57
C SER A 478 9.23 -0.54 34.21
N ASN A 479 8.48 0.49 34.64
CA ASN A 479 7.16 0.31 35.26
C ASN A 479 6.04 0.37 34.21
N GLY A 480 5.90 -0.68 33.39
CA GLY A 480 4.83 -0.81 32.38
C GLY A 480 5.18 -0.22 31.01
N GLY A 481 6.45 0.11 30.75
CA GLY A 481 6.87 0.71 29.50
C GLY A 481 6.73 -0.20 28.28
N VAL A 482 6.82 -1.51 28.46
CA VAL A 482 6.56 -2.46 27.37
C VAL A 482 5.11 -2.34 26.89
N LEU A 483 4.16 -2.37 27.83
CA LEU A 483 2.74 -2.24 27.51
C LEU A 483 2.40 -0.85 26.93
N ALA A 484 2.98 0.22 27.49
CA ALA A 484 2.81 1.57 26.97
C ALA A 484 3.34 1.72 25.53
N GLY A 485 4.54 1.18 25.25
CA GLY A 485 5.15 1.20 23.92
C GLY A 485 4.34 0.42 22.88
N LEU A 486 3.91 -0.79 23.22
CA LEU A 486 3.06 -1.60 22.34
C LEU A 486 1.69 -0.94 22.07
N ALA A 487 1.10 -0.30 23.07
CA ALA A 487 -0.15 0.43 22.89
C ALA A 487 0.03 1.67 22.01
N ALA A 488 1.11 2.43 22.23
CA ALA A 488 1.48 3.57 21.40
C ALA A 488 1.72 3.19 19.93
N CYS A 489 2.32 2.02 19.69
CA CYS A 489 2.46 1.43 18.36
C CYS A 489 1.10 1.25 17.68
N GLY A 490 0.14 0.67 18.38
CA GLY A 490 -1.19 0.45 17.81
C GLY A 490 -1.91 1.75 17.47
N VAL A 491 -1.78 2.76 18.33
CA VAL A 491 -2.31 4.10 18.06
C VAL A 491 -1.69 4.70 16.79
N MET A 492 -0.36 4.68 16.69
CA MET A 492 0.35 5.25 15.55
C MET A 492 0.08 4.48 14.25
N MET A 493 0.18 3.15 14.28
CA MET A 493 -0.02 2.28 13.13
C MET A 493 -1.44 2.43 12.59
N SER A 494 -2.46 2.46 13.44
CA SER A 494 -3.86 2.64 13.01
C SER A 494 -4.05 3.98 12.27
N ILE A 495 -3.56 5.09 12.82
CA ILE A 495 -3.73 6.41 12.18
C ILE A 495 -2.99 6.48 10.85
N VAL A 496 -1.75 6.01 10.82
CA VAL A 496 -0.87 6.12 9.66
C VAL A 496 -1.34 5.20 8.53
N THR A 497 -1.81 3.99 8.82
CA THR A 497 -2.39 3.09 7.82
C THR A 497 -3.72 3.64 7.29
N THR A 498 -4.68 3.93 8.16
CA THR A 498 -6.01 4.39 7.72
C THR A 498 -5.95 5.70 6.94
N SER A 499 -5.04 6.62 7.31
CA SER A 499 -4.84 7.85 6.54
C SER A 499 -4.25 7.61 5.16
N CYS A 500 -3.34 6.64 5.02
CA CYS A 500 -2.75 6.22 3.74
C CYS A 500 -3.79 5.57 2.83
N ASP A 501 -4.56 4.62 3.37
CA ASP A 501 -5.60 3.90 2.63
C ASP A 501 -6.67 4.86 2.11
N LEU A 502 -7.06 5.84 2.93
CA LEU A 502 -7.99 6.88 2.49
C LEU A 502 -7.44 7.71 1.32
N MET A 503 -6.13 8.00 1.28
CA MET A 503 -5.53 8.71 0.13
C MET A 503 -5.51 7.84 -1.12
N GLN A 504 -5.23 6.55 -0.97
CA GLN A 504 -5.31 5.57 -2.05
C GLN A 504 -6.73 5.44 -2.60
N ASP A 505 -7.73 5.37 -1.73
CA ASP A 505 -9.13 5.33 -2.13
C ASP A 505 -9.59 6.65 -2.76
N PHE A 506 -9.10 7.80 -2.29
CA PHE A 506 -9.35 9.07 -3.00
C PHE A 506 -8.73 9.08 -4.40
N ARG A 507 -7.58 8.42 -4.61
CA ARG A 507 -7.01 8.28 -5.94
C ARG A 507 -7.87 7.38 -6.83
N THR A 508 -8.35 6.24 -6.31
CA THR A 508 -9.31 5.40 -7.03
C THR A 508 -10.60 6.14 -7.33
N GLY A 509 -11.12 6.89 -6.36
CA GLY A 509 -12.31 7.73 -6.50
C GLY A 509 -12.14 8.83 -7.54
N TYR A 510 -10.99 9.50 -7.56
CA TYR A 510 -10.65 10.51 -8.56
C TYR A 510 -10.71 9.94 -9.98
N MET A 511 -10.17 8.75 -10.20
CA MET A 511 -10.15 8.09 -11.51
C MET A 511 -11.48 7.44 -11.94
N THR A 512 -12.41 7.26 -11.01
CA THR A 512 -13.75 6.68 -11.25
C THR A 512 -14.87 7.72 -11.22
N LEU A 513 -14.53 9.01 -11.06
CA LEU A 513 -15.47 10.11 -10.78
C LEU A 513 -16.36 9.86 -9.56
N SER A 514 -15.84 9.14 -8.56
CA SER A 514 -16.52 8.94 -7.28
C SER A 514 -16.35 10.16 -6.39
N SER A 515 -17.39 10.51 -5.64
CA SER A 515 -17.42 11.69 -4.79
C SER A 515 -16.51 11.52 -3.58
N PRO A 516 -15.63 12.49 -3.24
CA PRO A 516 -14.80 12.41 -2.02
C PRO A 516 -15.64 12.30 -0.74
N LYS A 517 -16.85 12.86 -0.70
CA LYS A 517 -17.77 12.65 0.43
C LYS A 517 -18.25 11.21 0.51
N ALA A 518 -18.62 10.61 -0.62
CA ALA A 518 -19.02 9.21 -0.65
C ALA A 518 -17.87 8.30 -0.20
N MET A 519 -16.66 8.50 -0.73
CA MET A 519 -15.46 7.75 -0.32
C MET A 519 -15.19 7.86 1.19
N PHE A 520 -15.27 9.07 1.75
CA PHE A 520 -15.07 9.28 3.19
C PHE A 520 -16.13 8.58 4.04
N ILE A 521 -17.40 8.66 3.67
CA ILE A 521 -18.48 7.98 4.40
C ILE A 521 -18.36 6.45 4.28
N SER A 522 -18.00 5.94 3.11
CA SER A 522 -17.74 4.51 2.91
C SER A 522 -16.57 4.02 3.76
N GLN A 523 -15.52 4.82 3.90
CA GLN A 523 -14.41 4.55 4.81
C GLN A 523 -14.87 4.56 6.28
N VAL A 524 -15.63 5.57 6.72
CA VAL A 524 -16.21 5.62 8.09
C VAL A 524 -17.02 4.35 8.40
N ILE A 525 -17.90 3.93 7.48
CA ILE A 525 -18.73 2.73 7.66
C ILE A 525 -17.87 1.46 7.66
N GLY A 526 -16.96 1.33 6.70
CA GLY A 526 -16.05 0.20 6.59
C GLY A 526 -15.14 0.06 7.81
N THR A 527 -14.51 1.15 8.27
CA THR A 527 -13.73 1.17 9.52
C THR A 527 -14.59 0.72 10.71
N GLY A 528 -15.82 1.25 10.84
CA GLY A 528 -16.74 0.83 11.91
C GLY A 528 -17.09 -0.65 11.88
N MET A 529 -17.31 -1.20 10.68
CA MET A 529 -17.49 -2.65 10.47
C MET A 529 -16.23 -3.43 10.84
N GLY A 530 -15.06 -2.96 10.41
CA GLY A 530 -13.76 -3.57 10.71
C GLY A 530 -13.44 -3.62 12.21
N CYS A 531 -13.75 -2.55 12.96
CA CYS A 531 -13.59 -2.49 14.42
C CYS A 531 -14.42 -3.55 15.17
N ILE A 532 -15.42 -4.17 14.53
CA ILE A 532 -16.22 -5.26 15.10
C ILE A 532 -15.83 -6.60 14.47
N ILE A 533 -15.79 -6.68 13.14
CA ILE A 533 -15.53 -7.91 12.39
C ILE A 533 -14.14 -8.45 12.70
N ALA A 534 -13.09 -7.62 12.65
CA ALA A 534 -11.73 -8.09 12.83
C ALA A 534 -11.47 -8.66 14.25
N PRO A 535 -11.89 -7.99 15.35
CA PRO A 535 -11.83 -8.60 16.69
C PRO A 535 -12.64 -9.89 16.82
N CYS A 536 -13.84 -9.95 16.24
CA CYS A 536 -14.66 -11.16 16.28
C CYS A 536 -13.98 -12.33 15.55
N VAL A 537 -13.42 -12.06 14.35
CA VAL A 537 -12.64 -13.05 13.60
C VAL A 537 -11.42 -13.48 14.41
N PHE A 538 -10.63 -12.55 14.94
CA PHE A 538 -9.49 -12.89 15.80
C PHE A 538 -9.92 -13.74 17.00
N TRP A 539 -11.03 -13.41 17.65
CA TRP A 539 -11.54 -14.13 18.81
C TRP A 539 -11.93 -15.57 18.47
N LEU A 540 -12.44 -15.83 17.26
CA LEU A 540 -12.67 -17.19 16.77
C LEU A 540 -11.36 -17.98 16.71
N PHE A 541 -10.30 -17.41 16.12
CA PHE A 541 -8.97 -18.05 16.10
C PHE A 541 -8.44 -18.24 17.53
N TYR A 542 -8.47 -17.20 18.35
CA TYR A 542 -7.93 -17.19 19.72
C TYR A 542 -8.63 -18.19 20.66
N LYS A 543 -9.92 -18.49 20.44
CA LYS A 543 -10.64 -19.52 21.20
C LYS A 543 -10.49 -20.92 20.62
N ALA A 544 -10.38 -21.04 19.30
CA ALA A 544 -10.24 -22.33 18.63
C ALA A 544 -8.83 -22.93 18.82
N PHE A 545 -7.80 -22.09 18.84
CA PHE A 545 -6.39 -22.50 18.92
C PHE A 545 -5.77 -21.90 20.20
N LYS A 546 -5.44 -22.76 21.17
CA LYS A 546 -4.87 -22.31 22.46
C LYS A 546 -3.37 -22.02 22.38
N ASP A 547 -2.72 -22.45 21.31
CA ASP A 547 -1.29 -22.35 21.03
C ASP A 547 -0.93 -21.17 20.11
N ILE A 548 -1.87 -20.25 19.86
CA ILE A 548 -1.59 -19.03 19.06
C ILE A 548 -0.46 -18.23 19.68
N GLY A 549 0.51 -17.86 18.84
CA GLY A 549 1.68 -17.09 19.24
C GLY A 549 2.84 -17.95 19.78
N ILE A 550 2.70 -19.28 19.80
CA ILE A 550 3.78 -20.19 20.18
C ILE A 550 4.57 -20.61 18.93
N PRO A 551 5.92 -20.49 18.91
CA PRO A 551 6.75 -20.95 17.80
C PRO A 551 6.50 -22.42 17.47
N GLY A 552 6.33 -22.74 16.19
CA GLY A 552 6.04 -24.10 15.72
C GLY A 552 4.58 -24.54 15.84
N SER A 553 3.69 -23.70 16.40
CA SER A 553 2.24 -23.92 16.34
C SER A 553 1.69 -23.70 14.93
N GLN A 554 0.40 -24.01 14.73
CA GLN A 554 -0.30 -23.71 13.46
C GLN A 554 -0.35 -22.18 13.18
N TYR A 555 -0.33 -21.35 14.23
CA TYR A 555 -0.43 -19.89 14.14
C TYR A 555 0.64 -19.24 15.01
N PRO A 556 1.91 -19.24 14.56
CA PRO A 556 3.04 -18.83 15.39
C PRO A 556 3.07 -17.33 15.69
N ALA A 557 2.36 -16.49 14.92
CA ALA A 557 2.35 -15.03 15.04
C ALA A 557 3.77 -14.43 15.26
N PRO A 558 4.69 -14.64 14.31
CA PRO A 558 6.13 -14.37 14.50
C PRO A 558 6.43 -12.90 14.84
N TYR A 559 5.58 -11.96 14.44
CA TYR A 559 5.75 -10.55 14.74
C TYR A 559 5.37 -10.16 16.18
N ALA A 560 4.59 -10.97 16.90
CA ALA A 560 4.21 -10.66 18.27
C ALA A 560 5.43 -10.58 19.18
N ILE A 561 6.32 -11.58 19.10
CA ILE A 561 7.54 -11.60 19.91
C ILE A 561 8.55 -10.55 19.46
N ILE A 562 8.63 -10.28 18.15
CA ILE A 562 9.51 -9.22 17.62
C ILE A 562 9.10 -7.86 18.18
N TYR A 563 7.80 -7.53 18.14
CA TYR A 563 7.30 -6.25 18.63
C TYR A 563 7.49 -6.12 20.15
N ARG A 564 7.27 -7.22 20.89
CA ARG A 564 7.55 -7.24 22.33
C ARG A 564 9.03 -7.01 22.62
N ASN A 565 9.94 -7.66 21.91
CA ASN A 565 11.38 -7.46 22.09
C ASN A 565 11.82 -6.03 21.73
N ILE A 566 11.21 -5.40 20.72
CA ILE A 566 11.41 -3.96 20.43
C ILE A 566 10.97 -3.11 21.63
N ALA A 567 9.87 -3.49 22.29
CA ALA A 567 9.36 -2.76 23.45
C ALA A 567 10.24 -2.90 24.69
N ILE A 568 10.76 -4.11 24.94
CA ILE A 568 11.75 -4.37 25.99
C ILE A 568 12.99 -3.51 25.74
N LEU A 569 13.53 -3.56 24.53
CA LEU A 569 14.67 -2.72 24.15
C LEU A 569 14.37 -1.22 24.29
N GLY A 570 13.15 -0.82 23.94
CA GLY A 570 12.68 0.55 24.10
C GLY A 570 12.76 1.02 25.55
N VAL A 571 12.36 0.17 26.51
CA VAL A 571 12.45 0.47 27.95
C VAL A 571 13.89 0.74 28.40
N ASP A 572 14.87 0.04 27.85
CA ASP A 572 16.29 0.26 28.15
C ASP A 572 16.87 1.53 27.49
N GLY A 573 16.13 2.12 26.54
CA GLY A 573 16.43 3.39 25.91
C GLY A 573 17.47 3.34 24.78
N PHE A 574 17.75 4.52 24.20
CA PHE A 574 18.62 4.67 23.03
C PHE A 574 20.06 4.21 23.23
N SER A 575 20.51 4.05 24.48
CA SER A 575 21.82 3.49 24.83
C SER A 575 21.97 2.01 24.47
N SER A 576 20.86 1.27 24.33
CA SER A 576 20.86 -0.16 24.04
C SER A 576 20.99 -0.49 22.55
N LEU A 577 20.95 0.54 21.69
CA LEU A 577 21.17 0.38 20.26
C LEU A 577 22.62 0.04 19.94
N PRO A 578 22.87 -0.67 18.82
CA PRO A 578 24.21 -0.97 18.34
C PRO A 578 25.09 0.28 18.22
N LYS A 579 26.41 0.12 18.40
CA LYS A 579 27.35 1.26 18.35
C LYS A 579 27.24 2.00 17.02
N ASN A 580 27.33 3.33 17.06
CA ASN A 580 27.22 4.21 15.88
C ASN A 580 25.86 4.20 15.16
N CYS A 581 24.85 3.42 15.61
CA CYS A 581 23.54 3.37 14.97
C CYS A 581 22.88 4.76 14.89
N LEU A 582 22.85 5.50 16.01
CA LEU A 582 22.29 6.85 16.05
C LEU A 582 23.04 7.85 15.16
N VAL A 583 24.38 7.76 15.12
CA VAL A 583 25.20 8.63 14.28
C VAL A 583 24.85 8.41 12.80
N LEU A 584 24.72 7.15 12.38
CA LEU A 584 24.28 6.81 11.03
C LEU A 584 22.87 7.32 10.74
N CYS A 585 21.95 7.24 11.70
CA CYS A 585 20.60 7.80 11.56
C CYS A 585 20.63 9.32 11.35
N TYR A 586 21.43 10.07 12.12
CA TYR A 586 21.55 11.52 11.92
C TYR A 586 22.15 11.87 10.55
N ILE A 587 23.16 11.11 10.11
CA ILE A 587 23.77 11.30 8.79
C ILE A 587 22.77 11.02 7.67
N THR A 588 22.02 9.92 7.72
CA THR A 588 21.04 9.60 6.67
C THR A 588 19.84 10.53 6.68
N PHE A 589 19.39 10.97 7.85
CA PHE A 589 18.37 12.00 7.97
C PHE A 589 18.82 13.31 7.30
N ALA A 590 20.03 13.79 7.62
CA ALA A 590 20.60 14.98 7.01
C ALA A 590 20.78 14.81 5.50
N ALA A 591 21.23 13.63 5.04
CA ALA A 591 21.37 13.33 3.62
C ALA A 591 20.02 13.38 2.89
N ALA A 592 18.93 12.85 3.45
CA ALA A 592 17.60 12.96 2.85
C ALA A 592 17.16 14.42 2.68
N VAL A 593 17.37 15.26 3.69
CA VAL A 593 17.05 16.69 3.64
C VAL A 593 17.90 17.39 2.56
N LEU A 594 19.21 17.11 2.52
CA LEU A 594 20.12 17.69 1.54
C LEU A 594 19.82 17.27 0.10
N ILE A 595 19.46 16.01 -0.14
CA ILE A 595 19.07 15.51 -1.47
C ILE A 595 17.82 16.23 -1.95
N ASN A 596 16.80 16.39 -1.08
CA ASN A 596 15.58 17.10 -1.44
C ASN A 596 15.83 18.60 -1.68
N LEU A 597 16.67 19.23 -0.84
CA LEU A 597 17.07 20.62 -1.04
C LEU A 597 17.81 20.80 -2.37
N ALA A 598 18.77 19.92 -2.67
CA ALA A 598 19.49 19.93 -3.94
C ALA A 598 18.54 19.73 -5.13
N ARG A 599 17.55 18.85 -5.00
CA ARG A 599 16.52 18.62 -6.02
C ARG A 599 15.67 19.86 -6.28
N ASP A 600 15.29 20.58 -5.24
CA ASP A 600 14.45 21.79 -5.36
C ASP A 600 15.22 23.02 -5.87
N LEU A 601 16.52 23.12 -5.56
CA LEU A 601 17.38 24.20 -6.04
C LEU A 601 17.93 23.94 -7.45
N ALA A 602 18.02 22.67 -7.87
CA ALA A 602 18.55 22.31 -9.18
C ALA A 602 17.59 22.69 -10.33
N PRO A 603 18.12 23.06 -11.51
CA PRO A 603 17.32 23.22 -12.72
C PRO A 603 16.51 21.95 -13.03
N LYS A 604 15.31 22.08 -13.61
CA LYS A 604 14.42 20.95 -13.94
C LYS A 604 15.10 19.82 -14.72
N LYS A 605 16.09 20.13 -15.57
CA LYS A 605 16.88 19.16 -16.35
C LYS A 605 17.81 18.29 -15.49
N ILE A 606 18.28 18.80 -14.35
CA ILE A 606 19.15 18.08 -13.40
C ILE A 606 18.29 17.43 -12.31
N ALA A 607 17.26 18.14 -11.83
CA ALA A 607 16.35 17.65 -10.79
C ALA A 607 15.67 16.31 -11.14
N ARG A 608 15.41 16.04 -12.43
CA ARG A 608 14.88 14.76 -12.92
C ARG A 608 15.79 13.54 -12.68
N PHE A 609 17.09 13.75 -12.46
CA PHE A 609 18.06 12.68 -12.22
C PHE A 609 18.43 12.54 -10.74
N ILE A 610 18.09 13.52 -9.91
CA ILE A 610 18.33 13.45 -8.46
C ILE A 610 17.34 12.45 -7.86
N PRO A 611 17.80 11.44 -7.09
CA PRO A 611 16.93 10.40 -6.56
C PRO A 611 15.95 10.95 -5.52
N ILE A 612 14.93 10.14 -5.19
CA ILE A 612 13.93 10.42 -4.17
C ILE A 612 14.31 9.64 -2.92
N PRO A 613 14.75 10.31 -1.84
CA PRO A 613 15.16 9.62 -0.60
C PRO A 613 14.08 8.72 -0.01
N MET A 614 12.80 9.12 -0.04
CA MET A 614 11.69 8.24 0.37
C MET A 614 11.68 6.90 -0.38
N ALA A 615 11.83 6.93 -1.70
CA ALA A 615 11.86 5.72 -2.53
C ALA A 615 13.12 4.89 -2.25
N MET A 616 14.28 5.55 -2.02
CA MET A 616 15.51 4.88 -1.63
C MET A 616 15.40 4.13 -0.30
N ALA A 617 14.52 4.55 0.61
CA ALA A 617 14.44 3.99 1.96
C ALA A 617 13.73 2.64 2.06
N ILE A 618 12.84 2.33 1.12
CA ILE A 618 12.02 1.10 1.18
C ILE A 618 12.90 -0.16 1.07
N PRO A 619 13.88 -0.23 0.14
CA PRO A 619 14.80 -1.37 0.07
C PRO A 619 15.67 -1.56 1.31
N PHE A 620 15.96 -0.50 2.09
CA PHE A 620 16.74 -0.64 3.33
C PHE A 620 16.07 -1.60 4.31
N TYR A 621 14.74 -1.64 4.29
CA TYR A 621 13.92 -2.51 5.13
C TYR A 621 13.61 -3.85 4.44
N LEU A 622 13.14 -3.83 3.19
CA LEU A 622 12.56 -5.02 2.56
C LEU A 622 13.57 -5.94 1.85
N GLY A 623 14.61 -5.39 1.22
CA GLY A 623 15.49 -6.16 0.31
C GLY A 623 15.62 -5.53 -1.07
N ALA A 624 16.50 -6.08 -1.92
CA ALA A 624 16.65 -5.60 -3.30
C ALA A 624 15.69 -6.28 -4.30
N TYR A 625 15.13 -7.45 -3.95
CA TYR A 625 14.38 -8.30 -4.88
C TYR A 625 13.18 -7.60 -5.55
N PHE A 626 12.28 -7.01 -4.76
CA PHE A 626 11.08 -6.35 -5.30
C PHE A 626 11.43 -5.12 -6.16
N THR A 627 12.57 -4.48 -5.87
CA THR A 627 13.07 -3.36 -6.66
C THR A 627 13.57 -3.81 -8.03
N ILE A 628 14.23 -4.97 -8.10
CA ILE A 628 14.64 -5.59 -9.36
C ILE A 628 13.39 -5.85 -10.21
N ASP A 629 12.34 -6.44 -9.64
CA ASP A 629 11.08 -6.69 -10.34
C ASP A 629 10.43 -5.40 -10.87
N MET A 630 10.39 -4.33 -10.07
CA MET A 630 9.89 -3.02 -10.49
C MET A 630 10.74 -2.40 -11.62
N CYS A 631 12.06 -2.53 -11.55
CA CYS A 631 12.97 -2.10 -12.62
C CYS A 631 12.75 -2.87 -13.92
N VAL A 632 12.50 -4.18 -13.86
CA VAL A 632 12.13 -5.00 -15.03
C VAL A 632 10.83 -4.50 -15.64
N GLY A 633 9.81 -4.19 -14.82
CA GLY A 633 8.56 -3.59 -15.29
C GLY A 633 8.79 -2.27 -16.04
N SER A 634 9.58 -1.36 -15.46
CA SER A 634 9.99 -0.12 -16.13
C SER A 634 10.76 -0.35 -17.42
N LEU A 635 11.66 -1.33 -17.46
CA LEU A 635 12.42 -1.66 -18.66
C LEU A 635 11.49 -2.16 -19.78
N ILE A 636 10.51 -3.00 -19.46
CA ILE A 636 9.50 -3.47 -20.42
C ILE A 636 8.74 -2.29 -21.02
N LEU A 637 8.26 -1.36 -20.17
CA LEU A 637 7.54 -0.19 -20.66
C LEU A 637 8.45 0.72 -21.49
N PHE A 638 9.69 0.94 -21.05
CA PHE A 638 10.65 1.78 -21.76
C PHE A 638 10.97 1.24 -23.16
N ILE A 639 11.23 -0.06 -23.29
CA ILE A 639 11.44 -0.71 -24.58
C ILE A 639 10.20 -0.58 -25.46
N TRP A 640 9.01 -0.76 -24.88
CA TRP A 640 7.76 -0.59 -25.62
C TRP A 640 7.56 0.85 -26.11
N GLU A 641 7.89 1.86 -25.29
CA GLU A 641 7.84 3.27 -25.68
C GLU A 641 8.83 3.62 -26.80
N CYS A 642 9.99 2.94 -26.83
CA CYS A 642 10.97 3.07 -27.92
C CYS A 642 10.48 2.46 -29.23
N ILE A 643 9.70 1.37 -29.18
CA ILE A 643 9.15 0.69 -30.36
C ILE A 643 7.90 1.39 -30.87
N ASP A 644 6.91 1.61 -30.00
CA ASP A 644 5.63 2.25 -30.32
C ASP A 644 5.13 3.06 -29.13
N LYS A 645 5.50 4.34 -29.13
CA LYS A 645 5.13 5.32 -28.10
C LYS A 645 3.61 5.49 -27.95
N THR A 646 2.85 5.33 -29.03
CA THR A 646 1.40 5.55 -29.02
C THR A 646 0.71 4.36 -28.37
N LYS A 647 1.03 3.13 -28.78
CA LYS A 647 0.48 1.92 -28.16
C LYS A 647 0.90 1.79 -26.69
N ALA A 648 2.17 2.08 -26.37
CA ALA A 648 2.64 2.02 -24.99
C ALA A 648 1.86 2.97 -24.07
N LYS A 649 1.55 4.19 -24.52
CA LYS A 649 0.73 5.15 -23.74
C LYS A 649 -0.72 4.71 -23.58
N ILE A 650 -1.32 4.13 -24.62
CA ILE A 650 -2.74 3.72 -24.61
C ILE A 650 -2.93 2.42 -23.82
N PHE A 651 -2.06 1.42 -24.01
CA PHE A 651 -2.25 0.08 -23.46
C PHE A 651 -1.34 -0.22 -22.26
N GLY A 652 -0.23 0.49 -22.07
CA GLY A 652 0.70 0.29 -20.95
C GLY A 652 0.02 0.28 -19.58
N PRO A 653 -0.81 1.28 -19.23
CA PRO A 653 -1.56 1.27 -17.97
C PRO A 653 -2.51 0.07 -17.84
N ALA A 654 -3.14 -0.37 -18.93
CA ALA A 654 -4.04 -1.52 -18.93
C ALA A 654 -3.28 -2.85 -18.74
N VAL A 655 -2.11 -3.01 -19.38
CA VAL A 655 -1.22 -4.15 -19.18
C VAL A 655 -0.72 -4.21 -17.74
N ALA A 656 -0.20 -3.09 -17.24
CA ALA A 656 0.33 -2.99 -15.88
C ALA A 656 -0.74 -3.28 -14.82
N SER A 657 -1.95 -2.71 -15.01
CA SER A 657 -3.09 -2.98 -14.15
C SER A 657 -3.50 -4.45 -14.23
N GLY A 658 -3.51 -5.06 -15.43
CA GLY A 658 -3.77 -6.49 -15.60
C GLY A 658 -2.79 -7.36 -14.81
N LEU A 659 -1.49 -7.06 -14.86
CA LEU A 659 -0.46 -7.78 -14.09
C LEU A 659 -0.63 -7.62 -12.57
N ILE A 660 -0.92 -6.42 -12.07
CA ILE A 660 -1.21 -6.19 -10.64
C ILE A 660 -2.46 -6.96 -10.21
N CYS A 661 -3.52 -6.87 -11.04
CA CYS A 661 -4.82 -7.41 -10.70
C CYS A 661 -4.86 -8.95 -10.75
N GLY A 662 -4.13 -9.57 -11.68
CA GLY A 662 -4.13 -11.02 -11.88
C GLY A 662 -3.49 -11.78 -10.72
N GLU A 663 -2.24 -11.46 -10.39
CA GLU A 663 -1.53 -12.04 -9.24
C GLU A 663 -2.15 -11.59 -7.91
N GLY A 664 -2.61 -10.33 -7.83
CA GLY A 664 -3.41 -9.84 -6.71
C GLY A 664 -4.67 -10.69 -6.46
N LEU A 665 -5.39 -11.10 -7.52
CA LEU A 665 -6.53 -12.01 -7.36
C LEU A 665 -6.09 -13.43 -7.00
N TRP A 666 -5.01 -13.95 -7.57
CA TRP A 666 -4.49 -15.29 -7.26
C TRP A 666 -4.21 -15.48 -5.75
N SER A 667 -3.83 -14.41 -5.06
CA SER A 667 -3.63 -14.43 -3.61
C SER A 667 -4.86 -14.93 -2.82
N LEU A 668 -6.08 -14.75 -3.35
CA LEU A 668 -7.32 -15.21 -2.73
C LEU A 668 -7.45 -16.75 -2.76
N PRO A 669 -7.44 -17.44 -3.93
CA PRO A 669 -7.37 -18.90 -3.97
C PRO A 669 -6.20 -19.48 -3.18
N GLN A 670 -5.00 -18.89 -3.28
CA GLN A 670 -3.84 -19.31 -2.50
C GLN A 670 -4.12 -19.28 -1.00
N SER A 671 -4.74 -18.21 -0.51
CA SER A 671 -5.10 -18.07 0.90
C SER A 671 -6.17 -19.10 1.33
N ILE A 672 -7.14 -19.40 0.46
CA ILE A 672 -8.17 -20.42 0.69
C ILE A 672 -7.54 -21.82 0.73
N LEU A 673 -6.63 -22.15 -0.19
CA LEU A 673 -5.89 -23.41 -0.19
C LEU A 673 -5.05 -23.56 1.08
N ALA A 674 -4.37 -22.49 1.50
CA ALA A 674 -3.67 -22.47 2.77
C ALA A 674 -4.64 -22.67 3.96
N LEU A 675 -5.86 -22.09 3.93
CA LEU A 675 -6.93 -22.35 4.93
C LEU A 675 -7.37 -23.81 4.95
N ALA A 676 -7.46 -24.45 3.80
CA ALA A 676 -7.77 -25.87 3.66
C ALA A 676 -6.59 -26.81 3.97
N LYS A 677 -5.45 -26.28 4.44
CA LYS A 677 -4.19 -27.02 4.70
C LYS A 677 -3.66 -27.76 3.46
N VAL A 678 -3.93 -27.20 2.28
CA VAL A 678 -3.34 -27.68 1.03
C VAL A 678 -1.99 -27.01 0.84
N ASN A 679 -0.93 -27.78 1.01
CA ASN A 679 0.42 -27.31 0.74
C ASN A 679 0.71 -27.37 -0.76
N PRO A 680 1.58 -26.47 -1.27
CA PRO A 680 2.13 -26.66 -2.59
C PRO A 680 2.82 -28.01 -2.73
N PRO A 681 2.73 -28.66 -3.91
CA PRO A 681 3.22 -30.02 -4.08
C PRO A 681 4.74 -30.13 -4.25
N ILE A 682 5.42 -29.08 -4.72
CA ILE A 682 6.86 -29.13 -5.03
C ILE A 682 7.60 -28.05 -4.23
N CYS A 683 8.72 -28.40 -3.60
CA CYS A 683 9.73 -27.42 -3.17
C CYS A 683 10.85 -27.40 -4.23
N MET A 684 10.96 -26.29 -4.96
CA MET A 684 12.10 -26.06 -5.85
C MET A 684 13.18 -25.27 -5.12
N ARG A 685 14.27 -25.93 -4.72
CA ARG A 685 15.38 -25.30 -3.97
C ARG A 685 16.63 -25.18 -4.83
N PHE A 686 17.35 -24.08 -4.68
CA PHE A 686 18.58 -23.80 -5.42
C PHE A 686 19.79 -23.86 -4.48
N LEU A 687 20.69 -24.81 -4.75
CA LEU A 687 21.84 -25.11 -3.89
C LEU A 687 23.15 -24.78 -4.59
N SER A 688 24.21 -24.60 -3.79
CA SER A 688 25.57 -24.53 -4.32
C SER A 688 25.93 -25.87 -4.96
N ARG A 689 26.82 -25.88 -5.96
CA ARG A 689 27.28 -27.11 -6.61
C ARG A 689 27.80 -28.14 -5.61
N LYS A 690 28.50 -27.67 -4.57
CA LYS A 690 29.05 -28.51 -3.50
C LYS A 690 27.94 -29.14 -2.67
N ASP A 691 26.95 -28.36 -2.27
CA ASP A 691 25.84 -28.88 -1.48
C ASP A 691 24.96 -29.81 -2.32
N ASN A 692 24.76 -29.49 -3.60
CA ASN A 692 24.05 -30.37 -4.52
C ASN A 692 24.75 -31.73 -4.65
N SER A 693 26.08 -31.76 -4.82
CA SER A 693 26.83 -33.02 -4.86
C SER A 693 26.72 -33.84 -3.58
N ARG A 694 26.61 -33.18 -2.41
CA ARG A 694 26.39 -33.85 -1.12
C ARG A 694 24.99 -34.43 -1.02
N VAL A 695 23.98 -33.68 -1.47
CA VAL A 695 22.58 -34.15 -1.52
C VAL A 695 22.45 -35.31 -2.49
N ASP A 696 23.03 -35.23 -3.69
CA ASP A 696 23.03 -36.30 -4.68
C ASP A 696 23.68 -37.58 -4.11
N THR A 697 24.81 -37.42 -3.42
CA THR A 697 25.47 -38.54 -2.73
C THR A 697 24.57 -39.14 -1.65
N PHE A 698 23.96 -38.30 -0.81
CA PHE A 698 23.04 -38.74 0.24
C PHE A 698 21.81 -39.46 -0.30
N LEU A 699 21.19 -38.96 -1.38
CA LEU A 699 20.03 -39.58 -2.02
C LEU A 699 20.37 -40.87 -2.77
N SER A 700 21.64 -41.04 -3.16
CA SER A 700 22.13 -42.28 -3.77
C SER A 700 22.49 -43.37 -2.75
N THR A 701 22.48 -43.03 -1.46
CA THR A 701 22.72 -43.94 -0.33
C THR A 701 21.38 -44.37 0.26
#